data_AF-A0A496RYK2-F1
#
_entry.id   AF-A0A496RYK2-F1
#
_cell.length_a   1.000
_cell.length_b   1.000
_cell.length_c   1.000
_cell.angle_alpha   90.00
_cell.angle_beta   90.00
_cell.angle_gamma   90.00
#
_symmetry.space_group_name_H-M   'P 1'
#
loop_
_entity.id
_entity.type
_entity.pdbx_description
1 polymer ?
#
loop_
_entity_poly.entity_id
_entity_poly.type
_entity_poly.pdbx_seq_one_letter_code
_entity_poly.pdbx_strand_id
1 'polypeptide(L)'
;MEELREVIIDSFRSGMVTNIDPSERNLFSFKEILNARIDQEEGSLVKRLPSTKYNETSLGSSPINNGYRYYYGTSSKELIINYETVIKKGDDSAGTFSDIKTGLTSNTKFSFLTYKDKLYWCNGTDNNMRYDGTNVRDMGLPVPSSAPSLNTKISGSLSGDYYYKVTYQYDGYQESNPSSASSKITYSSEGGKINIPVSTDPACTGRKLYRTTAGGSVYYLVAIISNNTDTTYDDTTVDGNLGAQIETNHDILPKWKMMVLHKDRIFGLKPDSCEIDYTPIDNYVSYPDMYDSTVNYEIVAEDDGEKVKTIIAVDEGILCFKDTKTYIIRTYNNDPNAWEIDLIDEHGTCCPWAVVPTDKGVVYVERNKYLQKDLRILSGTSRNASVSISFRIKDILDTFKDQQLEDVKGVFYGGRVYLSYTDNYSGLEQNNKTLILQLAKGLEIYGYTIDDTRIGCFIPAMGSADDGQMYIGASNEGRVLRVETPSSDMVHKTKTDIDTGTFTRIKESGTDDSPEFNLDESADWSGEFSSFVINDMTQTIDNYTTLIDYNGYIESDVLYIGAINLTKLYWSVALGANGASGVKLRTGDTIAACQSASWSSLFTDSSGSDISGVSAKKYIQYRMYLFSDDLPDADTKFYRNNYVIKISAGLGSPFEDAINFALNIGLRDLGFKGLVKRIRQVVIEYLGGSGQTLYVYGNTNEDTEFTEIEQVDLGTYPNLKQIILPFSYIGEYFNLKLVEESLSSFKIKSIRIVFSVLPKKAYNLRR
;
A
#
# COMPACT_ATOMS: atom_id res chain seq x y z
N MET A 1 42.99 -35.69 19.33
CA MET A 1 41.70 -35.89 18.63
C MET A 1 41.18 -34.51 18.28
N GLU A 2 40.79 -34.29 17.03
CA GLU A 2 40.09 -33.06 16.65
C GLU A 2 38.67 -33.15 17.22
N GLU A 3 38.37 -32.34 18.24
CA GLU A 3 37.02 -32.24 18.83
C GLU A 3 36.11 -31.50 17.84
N LEU A 4 34.98 -32.11 17.49
CA LEU A 4 33.95 -31.46 16.67
C LEU A 4 33.13 -30.51 17.53
N ARG A 5 32.85 -29.34 16.99
CA ARG A 5 32.03 -28.29 17.58
C ARG A 5 30.95 -27.87 16.60
N GLU A 6 29.86 -27.35 17.11
CA GLU A 6 28.77 -26.82 16.28
C GLU A 6 28.37 -25.42 16.74
N VAL A 7 27.89 -24.64 15.78
CA VAL A 7 27.27 -23.33 15.96
C VAL A 7 25.95 -23.36 15.20
N ILE A 8 24.87 -22.94 15.86
CA ILE A 8 23.51 -22.95 15.29
C ILE A 8 22.99 -21.51 15.20
N ILE A 9 22.54 -21.14 14.01
CA ILE A 9 21.80 -19.92 13.72
C ILE A 9 20.34 -20.35 13.51
N ASP A 10 19.54 -20.17 14.54
CA ASP A 10 18.09 -20.48 14.58
C ASP A 10 17.23 -19.21 14.69
N SER A 11 17.87 -18.04 14.69
CA SER A 11 17.20 -16.75 14.72
C SER A 11 17.86 -15.74 13.80
N PHE A 12 17.04 -15.10 12.96
CA PHE A 12 17.45 -14.04 12.05
C PHE A 12 17.04 -12.65 12.54
N ARG A 13 16.52 -12.57 13.78
CA ARG A 13 15.85 -11.38 14.34
C ARG A 13 16.73 -10.15 14.43
N SER A 14 18.05 -10.27 14.56
CA SER A 14 18.93 -9.08 14.63
C SER A 14 19.18 -8.42 13.27
N GLY A 15 18.72 -9.03 12.17
CA GLY A 15 18.80 -8.47 10.83
C GLY A 15 20.22 -8.21 10.33
N MET A 16 20.33 -7.35 9.32
CA MET A 16 21.63 -6.96 8.78
C MET A 16 22.40 -6.07 9.79
N VAL A 17 23.72 -6.21 9.87
CA VAL A 17 24.65 -5.31 10.58
C VAL A 17 25.99 -5.35 9.86
N THR A 18 26.38 -4.21 9.31
CA THR A 18 27.44 -4.09 8.31
C THR A 18 28.69 -3.37 8.84
N ASN A 19 28.54 -2.62 9.94
CA ASN A 19 29.56 -1.75 10.56
C ASN A 19 30.30 -2.34 11.76
N ILE A 20 30.18 -3.65 11.99
CA ILE A 20 30.88 -4.34 13.08
C ILE A 20 31.97 -5.21 12.49
N ASP A 21 33.16 -5.14 13.12
CA ASP A 21 34.31 -5.99 12.86
C ASP A 21 33.89 -7.47 12.83
N PRO A 22 34.37 -8.30 11.89
CA PRO A 22 34.00 -9.72 11.83
C PRO A 22 34.23 -10.51 13.13
N SER A 23 35.19 -10.10 13.95
CA SER A 23 35.48 -10.72 15.25
C SER A 23 34.55 -10.26 16.38
N GLU A 24 33.76 -9.20 16.16
CA GLU A 24 32.80 -8.65 17.13
C GLU A 24 31.34 -8.87 16.68
N ARG A 25 31.12 -9.40 15.47
CA ARG A 25 29.77 -9.67 14.98
C ARG A 25 29.15 -10.83 15.75
N ASN A 26 28.01 -10.56 16.38
CA ASN A 26 27.26 -11.59 17.07
C ASN A 26 26.76 -12.67 16.08
N LEU A 27 26.35 -13.82 16.63
CA LEU A 27 25.93 -14.96 15.81
C LEU A 27 24.66 -14.70 14.97
N PHE A 28 23.84 -13.73 15.38
CA PHE A 28 22.50 -13.48 14.86
C PHE A 28 22.40 -12.18 14.02
N SER A 29 23.53 -11.57 13.65
CA SER A 29 23.62 -10.31 12.88
C SER A 29 24.29 -10.58 11.55
N PHE A 30 23.73 -10.16 10.42
CA PHE A 30 24.14 -10.65 9.09
C PHE A 30 24.80 -9.56 8.23
N LYS A 31 25.67 -9.91 7.27
CA LYS A 31 26.31 -8.91 6.39
C LYS A 31 25.40 -8.46 5.24
N GLU A 32 24.53 -9.35 4.77
CA GLU A 32 23.58 -9.10 3.68
C GLU A 32 22.28 -9.86 3.97
N ILE A 33 21.15 -9.16 3.86
CA ILE A 33 19.82 -9.76 3.78
C ILE A 33 19.07 -9.00 2.66
N LEU A 34 19.00 -9.62 1.49
CA LEU A 34 18.39 -9.05 0.28
C LEU A 34 17.08 -9.76 -0.04
N ASN A 35 16.05 -8.99 -0.38
CA ASN A 35 14.75 -9.47 -0.85
C ASN A 35 14.09 -10.48 0.12
N ALA A 36 14.15 -10.18 1.42
CA ALA A 36 13.67 -11.06 2.47
C ALA A 36 12.90 -10.31 3.57
N ARG A 37 12.18 -11.07 4.38
CA ARG A 37 11.39 -10.66 5.55
C ARG A 37 11.76 -11.55 6.72
N ILE A 38 11.85 -10.95 7.91
CA ILE A 38 12.04 -11.69 9.15
C ILE A 38 10.67 -12.10 9.67
N ASP A 39 10.45 -13.40 9.83
CA ASP A 39 9.26 -13.98 10.45
C ASP A 39 9.30 -13.73 11.96
N GLN A 40 8.26 -13.11 12.49
CA GLN A 40 8.24 -12.68 13.89
C GLN A 40 8.00 -13.85 14.85
N GLU A 41 7.22 -14.85 14.45
CA GLU A 41 6.85 -15.95 15.34
C GLU A 41 7.99 -16.97 15.43
N GLU A 42 8.47 -17.43 14.28
CA GLU A 42 9.51 -18.47 14.21
C GLU A 42 10.94 -17.92 14.19
N GLY A 43 11.13 -16.60 13.99
CA GLY A 43 12.48 -16.01 13.89
C GLY A 43 13.24 -16.37 12.61
N SER A 44 12.61 -17.09 11.68
CA SER A 44 13.12 -17.51 10.37
C SER A 44 13.22 -16.37 9.35
N LEU A 45 13.95 -16.61 8.26
CA LEU A 45 14.09 -15.67 7.16
C LEU A 45 13.27 -16.14 5.94
N VAL A 46 12.32 -15.32 5.51
CA VAL A 46 11.36 -15.64 4.42
C VAL A 46 11.69 -14.78 3.21
N LYS A 47 11.79 -15.36 2.01
CA LYS A 47 11.92 -14.59 0.78
C LYS A 47 10.69 -13.70 0.58
N ARG A 48 10.90 -12.47 0.13
CA ARG A 48 9.77 -11.58 -0.20
C ARG A 48 8.92 -12.20 -1.32
N LEU A 49 7.64 -11.93 -1.29
CA LEU A 49 6.74 -12.34 -2.37
C LEU A 49 6.98 -11.47 -3.62
N PRO A 50 6.71 -11.99 -4.83
CA PRO A 50 6.69 -11.18 -6.04
C PRO A 50 5.65 -10.09 -5.94
N SER A 51 5.95 -8.95 -6.54
CA SER A 51 4.96 -7.91 -6.77
C SER A 51 4.08 -8.33 -7.94
N THR A 52 2.80 -7.99 -7.91
CA THR A 52 1.89 -8.28 -9.04
C THR A 52 1.53 -6.99 -9.75
N LYS A 53 1.39 -7.05 -11.07
CA LYS A 53 1.05 -5.88 -11.87
C LYS A 53 -0.38 -5.42 -11.56
N TYR A 54 -0.55 -4.15 -11.19
CA TYR A 54 -1.87 -3.52 -11.22
C TYR A 54 -2.27 -3.27 -12.67
N ASN A 55 -1.39 -2.64 -13.45
CA ASN A 55 -1.56 -2.45 -14.89
C ASN A 55 -0.63 -3.36 -15.70
N GLU A 56 -1.22 -4.19 -16.55
CA GLU A 56 -0.48 -5.13 -17.41
C GLU A 56 0.30 -4.40 -18.51
N THR A 57 -0.27 -3.31 -19.05
CA THR A 57 0.41 -2.43 -20.01
C THR A 57 1.07 -1.26 -19.29
N SER A 58 2.37 -1.06 -19.52
CA SER A 58 3.11 0.11 -19.01
C SER A 58 2.58 1.41 -19.62
N LEU A 59 2.61 2.49 -18.84
CA LEU A 59 2.27 3.85 -19.30
C LEU A 59 3.42 4.53 -20.08
N GLY A 60 4.62 3.94 -20.06
CA GLY A 60 5.85 4.47 -20.67
C GLY A 60 7.06 4.32 -19.74
N SER A 61 8.15 5.05 -20.00
CA SER A 61 9.42 4.92 -19.24
C SER A 61 9.54 5.83 -18.02
N SER A 62 8.56 6.70 -17.77
CA SER A 62 8.63 7.68 -16.69
C SER A 62 8.28 7.06 -15.34
N PRO A 63 8.79 7.60 -14.21
CA PRO A 63 8.41 7.16 -12.88
C PRO A 63 6.94 7.45 -12.58
N ILE A 64 6.35 6.62 -11.72
CA ILE A 64 5.19 7.03 -10.91
C ILE A 64 5.74 7.67 -9.62
N ASN A 65 5.68 9.00 -9.50
CA ASN A 65 6.36 9.75 -8.42
C ASN A 65 5.52 9.90 -7.14
N ASN A 66 4.21 9.84 -7.27
CA ASN A 66 3.22 9.95 -6.20
C ASN A 66 1.92 9.25 -6.64
N GLY A 67 1.17 8.80 -5.65
CA GLY A 67 -0.19 8.33 -5.86
C GLY A 67 -0.94 8.32 -4.54
N TYR A 68 -2.24 8.10 -4.64
CA TYR A 68 -3.16 8.18 -3.52
C TYR A 68 -4.35 7.26 -3.77
N ARG A 69 -4.84 6.63 -2.70
CA ARG A 69 -6.06 5.82 -2.76
C ARG A 69 -7.24 6.69 -2.31
N TYR A 70 -8.01 7.17 -3.27
CA TYR A 70 -9.12 8.09 -3.02
C TYR A 70 -10.38 7.30 -2.67
N TYR A 71 -10.92 7.50 -1.47
CA TYR A 71 -12.20 6.95 -1.02
C TYR A 71 -13.22 8.07 -0.92
N TYR A 72 -14.43 7.85 -1.45
CA TYR A 72 -15.49 8.85 -1.43
C TYR A 72 -16.88 8.23 -1.41
N GLY A 73 -17.84 8.97 -0.86
CA GLY A 73 -19.19 8.48 -0.64
C GLY A 73 -19.19 7.25 0.27
N THR A 74 -20.12 6.32 0.05
CA THR A 74 -20.30 5.15 0.92
C THR A 74 -19.47 3.93 0.51
N SER A 75 -19.05 3.84 -0.74
CA SER A 75 -18.35 2.65 -1.26
C SER A 75 -17.43 2.89 -2.45
N SER A 76 -17.28 4.13 -2.92
CA SER A 76 -16.49 4.42 -4.11
C SER A 76 -15.02 4.57 -3.74
N LYS A 77 -14.16 4.03 -4.61
CA LYS A 77 -12.71 4.11 -4.46
C LYS A 77 -12.04 4.20 -5.83
N GLU A 78 -10.99 5.00 -5.91
CA GLU A 78 -10.18 5.16 -7.12
C GLU A 78 -8.70 5.19 -6.75
N LEU A 79 -7.88 4.45 -7.51
CA LEU A 79 -6.42 4.60 -7.42
C LEU A 79 -6.02 5.81 -8.26
N ILE A 80 -5.42 6.81 -7.62
CA ILE A 80 -4.96 8.03 -8.27
C ILE A 80 -3.45 8.01 -8.35
N ILE A 81 -2.90 8.34 -9.52
CA ILE A 81 -1.46 8.46 -9.72
C ILE A 81 -1.14 9.74 -10.48
N ASN A 82 0.05 10.29 -10.24
CA ASN A 82 0.65 11.24 -11.16
C ASN A 82 1.60 10.48 -12.12
N TYR A 83 1.47 10.77 -13.41
CA TYR A 83 2.37 10.28 -14.44
C TYR A 83 2.72 11.43 -15.37
N GLU A 84 3.99 11.83 -15.37
CA GLU A 84 4.48 13.00 -16.10
C GLU A 84 3.68 14.28 -15.79
N THR A 85 2.91 14.78 -16.76
CA THR A 85 2.12 16.01 -16.70
C THR A 85 0.62 15.73 -16.50
N VAL A 86 0.28 14.51 -16.07
CA VAL A 86 -1.09 14.01 -16.04
C VAL A 86 -1.40 13.37 -14.69
N ILE A 87 -2.57 13.69 -14.12
CA ILE A 87 -3.19 12.89 -13.06
C ILE A 87 -4.12 11.88 -13.72
N LYS A 88 -3.97 10.61 -13.34
CA LYS A 88 -4.73 9.49 -13.88
C LYS A 88 -5.49 8.78 -12.76
N LYS A 89 -6.65 8.23 -13.11
CA LYS A 89 -7.41 7.30 -12.25
C LYS A 89 -7.34 5.88 -12.78
N GLY A 90 -7.18 4.93 -11.88
CA GLY A 90 -7.12 3.51 -12.15
C GLY A 90 -8.50 2.86 -12.10
N ASP A 91 -8.75 1.93 -13.01
CA ASP A 91 -9.85 0.97 -12.95
C ASP A 91 -9.36 -0.31 -12.27
N ASP A 92 -9.82 -0.59 -11.05
CA ASP A 92 -9.38 -1.74 -10.26
C ASP A 92 -9.71 -3.08 -10.91
N SER A 93 -10.79 -3.13 -11.71
CA SER A 93 -11.27 -4.36 -12.36
C SER A 93 -10.46 -4.65 -13.61
N ALA A 94 -10.19 -3.62 -14.41
CA ALA A 94 -9.46 -3.77 -15.68
C ALA A 94 -7.93 -3.65 -15.51
N GLY A 95 -7.44 -3.03 -14.43
CA GLY A 95 -6.03 -2.72 -14.28
C GLY A 95 -5.56 -1.69 -15.31
N THR A 96 -6.40 -0.72 -15.68
CA THR A 96 -6.06 0.32 -16.67
C THR A 96 -6.15 1.71 -16.07
N PHE A 97 -5.60 2.71 -16.77
CA PHE A 97 -5.62 4.11 -16.34
C PHE A 97 -6.29 5.01 -17.37
N SER A 98 -7.06 5.98 -16.88
CA SER A 98 -7.67 7.06 -17.66
C SER A 98 -7.28 8.42 -17.09
N ASP A 99 -7.24 9.44 -17.95
CA ASP A 99 -6.81 10.79 -17.56
C ASP A 99 -7.94 11.52 -16.83
N ILE A 100 -7.62 12.18 -15.72
CA ILE A 100 -8.54 13.12 -15.05
C ILE A 100 -8.09 14.56 -15.18
N LYS A 101 -6.78 14.81 -15.29
CA LYS A 101 -6.23 16.15 -15.53
C LYS A 101 -4.94 16.07 -16.34
N THR A 102 -4.87 16.82 -17.42
CA THR A 102 -3.68 16.96 -18.29
C THR A 102 -3.12 18.38 -18.23
N GLY A 103 -1.91 18.57 -18.79
CA GLY A 103 -1.29 19.88 -18.94
C GLY A 103 -0.67 20.45 -17.66
N LEU A 104 -0.31 19.58 -16.71
CA LEU A 104 0.38 19.96 -15.48
C LEU A 104 1.89 20.14 -15.71
N THR A 105 2.56 20.79 -14.77
CA THR A 105 4.00 21.01 -14.84
C THR A 105 4.76 19.70 -14.61
N SER A 106 5.69 19.37 -15.52
CA SER A 106 6.50 18.15 -15.44
C SER A 106 7.48 18.17 -14.26
N ASN A 107 7.95 16.99 -13.86
CA ASN A 107 8.94 16.81 -12.78
C ASN A 107 8.54 17.43 -11.43
N THR A 108 7.23 17.60 -11.20
CA THR A 108 6.69 18.04 -9.91
C THR A 108 6.25 16.83 -9.07
N LYS A 109 6.25 17.00 -7.75
CA LYS A 109 5.76 15.99 -6.79
C LYS A 109 4.42 16.45 -6.25
N PHE A 110 3.50 15.51 -6.11
CA PHE A 110 2.13 15.79 -5.71
C PHE A 110 1.88 15.39 -4.26
N SER A 111 1.24 16.27 -3.51
CA SER A 111 0.62 15.97 -2.22
C SER A 111 -0.88 15.81 -2.42
N PHE A 112 -1.47 14.80 -1.79
CA PHE A 112 -2.88 14.45 -1.92
C PHE A 112 -3.52 14.33 -0.54
N LEU A 113 -4.80 14.70 -0.42
CA LEU A 113 -5.63 14.38 0.74
C LEU A 113 -7.10 14.24 0.32
N THR A 114 -7.91 13.63 1.18
CA THR A 114 -9.36 13.57 1.01
C THR A 114 -10.05 14.35 2.11
N TYR A 115 -11.02 15.19 1.73
CA TYR A 115 -11.88 15.89 2.68
C TYR A 115 -13.26 16.16 2.08
N LYS A 116 -14.34 16.01 2.85
CA LYS A 116 -15.74 16.21 2.41
C LYS A 116 -16.05 15.58 1.03
N ASP A 117 -15.72 14.29 0.89
CA ASP A 117 -15.89 13.50 -0.34
C ASP A 117 -15.25 14.10 -1.59
N LYS A 118 -14.13 14.80 -1.42
CA LYS A 118 -13.32 15.34 -2.51
C LYS A 118 -11.86 15.01 -2.30
N LEU A 119 -11.19 14.68 -3.39
CA LEU A 119 -9.74 14.60 -3.45
C LEU A 119 -9.18 16.00 -3.69
N TYR A 120 -8.19 16.40 -2.91
CA TYR A 120 -7.43 17.64 -3.09
C TYR A 120 -5.98 17.30 -3.43
N TRP A 121 -5.34 18.11 -4.28
CA TRP A 121 -3.91 17.99 -4.54
C TRP A 121 -3.22 19.30 -4.86
N CYS A 122 -1.90 19.30 -4.66
CA CYS A 122 -1.02 20.41 -4.96
C CYS A 122 0.39 19.90 -5.30
N ASN A 123 1.20 20.73 -5.96
CA ASN A 123 2.55 20.35 -6.40
C ASN A 123 3.58 21.51 -6.38
N GLY A 124 3.19 22.66 -5.86
CA GLY A 124 4.02 23.86 -5.69
C GLY A 124 4.09 24.76 -6.91
N THR A 125 3.65 24.30 -8.09
CA THR A 125 3.84 25.04 -9.35
C THR A 125 2.55 25.27 -10.11
N ASP A 126 1.64 24.31 -10.12
CA ASP A 126 0.30 24.45 -10.67
C ASP A 126 -0.67 24.97 -9.61
N ASN A 127 -1.87 25.39 -10.02
CA ASN A 127 -2.92 25.75 -9.07
C ASN A 127 -3.27 24.52 -8.23
N ASN A 128 -3.56 24.72 -6.94
CA ASN A 128 -4.11 23.67 -6.10
C ASN A 128 -5.46 23.25 -6.71
N MET A 129 -5.79 21.97 -6.70
CA MET A 129 -6.97 21.44 -7.38
C MET A 129 -7.77 20.49 -6.48
N ARG A 130 -9.03 20.28 -6.86
CA ARG A 130 -9.92 19.29 -6.25
C ARG A 130 -10.70 18.50 -7.30
N TYR A 131 -11.08 17.29 -6.94
CA TYR A 131 -11.83 16.34 -7.75
C TYR A 131 -12.92 15.67 -6.92
N ASP A 132 -14.13 15.61 -7.47
CA ASP A 132 -15.33 15.07 -6.82
C ASP A 132 -15.67 13.63 -7.26
N GLY A 133 -14.78 12.96 -8.00
CA GLY A 133 -15.05 11.67 -8.65
C GLY A 133 -15.54 11.81 -10.11
N THR A 134 -15.85 13.02 -10.56
CA THR A 134 -16.28 13.31 -11.94
C THR A 134 -15.54 14.50 -12.56
N ASN A 135 -15.49 15.63 -11.86
CA ASN A 135 -14.98 16.91 -12.36
C ASN A 135 -13.75 17.36 -11.57
N VAL A 136 -12.74 17.83 -12.29
CA VAL A 136 -11.56 18.51 -11.74
C VAL A 136 -11.77 20.01 -11.81
N ARG A 137 -11.45 20.73 -10.73
CA ARG A 137 -11.42 22.19 -10.68
C ARG A 137 -10.26 22.69 -9.83
N ASP A 138 -9.90 23.95 -10.02
CA ASP A 138 -8.98 24.62 -9.11
C ASP A 138 -9.63 24.77 -7.73
N MET A 139 -8.84 24.66 -6.67
CA MET A 139 -9.23 25.11 -5.35
C MET A 139 -9.37 26.63 -5.36
N GLY A 140 -10.29 27.13 -4.57
CA GLY A 140 -10.69 28.54 -4.60
C GLY A 140 -12.13 28.72 -5.04
N LEU A 141 -12.55 29.98 -5.03
CA LEU A 141 -13.92 30.40 -5.35
C LEU A 141 -13.84 31.44 -6.48
N PRO A 142 -13.84 31.02 -7.75
CA PRO A 142 -13.72 31.94 -8.89
C PRO A 142 -14.74 33.08 -8.80
N VAL A 143 -14.26 34.31 -9.01
CA VAL A 143 -15.09 35.51 -8.91
C VAL A 143 -15.88 35.76 -10.19
N PRO A 144 -17.06 36.43 -10.13
CA PRO A 144 -17.78 36.83 -11.33
C PRO A 144 -16.96 37.81 -12.17
N SER A 145 -16.73 37.45 -13.44
CA SER A 145 -15.86 38.21 -14.35
C SER A 145 -16.48 39.48 -14.91
N SER A 146 -17.80 39.68 -14.76
CA SER A 146 -18.52 40.87 -15.18
C SER A 146 -19.33 41.48 -14.05
N ALA A 147 -19.34 42.81 -14.00
CA ALA A 147 -20.18 43.54 -13.07
C ALA A 147 -21.67 43.43 -13.44
N PRO A 148 -22.59 43.50 -12.47
CA PRO A 148 -24.00 43.70 -12.75
C PRO A 148 -24.24 44.97 -13.55
N SER A 149 -25.32 45.01 -14.32
CA SER A 149 -25.72 46.20 -15.08
C SER A 149 -27.23 46.39 -15.06
N LEU A 150 -27.69 47.63 -15.22
CA LEU A 150 -29.13 47.90 -15.35
C LEU A 150 -29.62 47.34 -16.69
N ASN A 151 -30.61 46.46 -16.66
CA ASN A 151 -31.36 46.04 -17.84
C ASN A 151 -32.43 47.09 -18.17
N THR A 152 -33.32 47.35 -17.20
CA THR A 152 -34.35 48.37 -17.30
C THR A 152 -34.75 48.85 -15.91
N LYS A 153 -35.25 50.07 -15.82
CA LYS A 153 -35.98 50.52 -14.63
C LYS A 153 -37.35 49.82 -14.57
N ILE A 154 -37.80 49.54 -13.37
CA ILE A 154 -39.10 48.93 -13.07
C ILE A 154 -39.81 49.75 -11.99
N SER A 155 -41.06 49.39 -11.65
CA SER A 155 -41.76 50.03 -10.53
C SER A 155 -41.08 49.69 -9.20
N GLY A 156 -40.90 50.67 -8.32
CA GLY A 156 -40.24 50.49 -7.01
C GLY A 156 -40.20 51.78 -6.19
N SER A 157 -39.39 51.81 -5.13
CA SER A 157 -39.31 52.95 -4.21
C SER A 157 -37.87 53.43 -3.96
N LEU A 158 -36.93 53.01 -4.79
CA LEU A 158 -35.54 53.43 -4.71
C LEU A 158 -35.40 54.86 -5.23
N SER A 159 -34.65 55.68 -4.49
CA SER A 159 -34.33 57.05 -4.87
C SER A 159 -32.87 57.36 -4.53
N GLY A 160 -32.13 57.92 -5.48
CA GLY A 160 -30.70 58.22 -5.34
C GLY A 160 -29.80 57.36 -6.25
N ASP A 161 -28.50 57.46 -5.99
CA ASP A 161 -27.45 56.77 -6.75
C ASP A 161 -27.05 55.46 -6.05
N TYR A 162 -26.92 54.38 -6.83
CA TYR A 162 -26.62 53.04 -6.35
C TYR A 162 -25.58 52.33 -7.22
N TYR A 163 -24.85 51.42 -6.57
CA TYR A 163 -23.90 50.52 -7.22
C TYR A 163 -24.20 49.08 -6.80
N TYR A 164 -24.01 48.13 -7.72
CA TYR A 164 -24.26 46.72 -7.50
C TYR A 164 -23.00 45.88 -7.65
N LYS A 165 -22.95 44.79 -6.89
CA LYS A 165 -21.96 43.72 -7.01
C LYS A 165 -22.67 42.38 -6.90
N VAL A 166 -22.03 41.34 -7.40
CA VAL A 166 -22.52 39.96 -7.31
C VAL A 166 -21.39 39.05 -6.86
N THR A 167 -21.73 38.02 -6.09
CA THR A 167 -20.84 36.90 -5.73
C THR A 167 -21.46 35.59 -6.22
N TYR A 168 -20.62 34.58 -6.38
CA TYR A 168 -21.04 33.21 -6.68
C TYR A 168 -21.08 32.37 -5.41
N GLN A 169 -22.02 31.44 -5.34
CA GLN A 169 -22.13 30.45 -4.28
C GLN A 169 -21.80 29.07 -4.83
N TYR A 170 -20.73 28.49 -4.32
CA TYR A 170 -20.22 27.18 -4.68
C TYR A 170 -20.63 26.12 -3.66
N ASP A 171 -20.93 24.92 -4.16
CA ASP A 171 -21.26 23.74 -3.34
C ASP A 171 -22.45 23.95 -2.37
N GLY A 172 -23.24 25.02 -2.56
CA GLY A 172 -24.36 25.40 -1.72
C GLY A 172 -24.01 26.18 -0.44
N TYR A 173 -22.73 26.39 -0.11
CA TYR A 173 -22.34 27.01 1.17
C TYR A 173 -21.11 27.93 1.13
N GLN A 174 -20.26 27.87 0.11
CA GLN A 174 -19.05 28.70 0.01
C GLN A 174 -19.30 29.90 -0.92
N GLU A 175 -18.93 31.12 -0.54
CA GLU A 175 -19.18 32.34 -1.33
C GLU A 175 -17.87 32.87 -1.95
N SER A 176 -17.87 33.33 -3.19
CA SER A 176 -16.68 33.94 -3.82
C SER A 176 -16.46 35.39 -3.36
N ASN A 177 -15.28 35.93 -3.64
CA ASN A 177 -15.09 37.38 -3.67
C ASN A 177 -16.04 38.04 -4.70
N PRO A 178 -16.40 39.32 -4.51
CA PRO A 178 -17.38 39.96 -5.36
C PRO A 178 -16.83 40.43 -6.70
N SER A 179 -17.73 40.56 -7.67
CA SER A 179 -17.45 41.20 -8.95
C SER A 179 -16.91 42.63 -8.78
N SER A 180 -16.38 43.18 -9.87
CA SER A 180 -16.25 44.64 -10.00
C SER A 180 -17.61 45.32 -9.78
N ALA A 181 -17.59 46.56 -9.30
CA ALA A 181 -18.80 47.34 -9.10
C ALA A 181 -19.46 47.67 -10.45
N SER A 182 -20.79 47.70 -10.46
CA SER A 182 -21.56 48.21 -11.61
C SER A 182 -21.21 49.66 -11.92
N SER A 183 -21.62 50.13 -13.10
CA SER A 183 -21.77 51.57 -13.32
C SER A 183 -22.81 52.16 -12.34
N LYS A 184 -22.71 53.46 -12.07
CA LYS A 184 -23.68 54.17 -11.24
C LYS A 184 -25.08 54.09 -11.84
N ILE A 185 -26.07 53.72 -11.03
CA ILE A 185 -27.48 53.68 -11.44
C ILE A 185 -28.27 54.64 -10.56
N THR A 186 -28.97 55.59 -11.19
CA THR A 186 -29.80 56.60 -10.51
C THR A 186 -31.28 56.25 -10.62
N TYR A 187 -31.96 56.12 -9.47
CA TYR A 187 -33.41 55.93 -9.40
C TYR A 187 -34.13 57.16 -8.85
N SER A 188 -35.36 57.37 -9.29
CA SER A 188 -36.25 58.47 -8.88
C SER A 188 -37.64 57.95 -8.51
N SER A 189 -37.71 57.13 -7.45
CA SER A 189 -38.91 56.36 -7.03
C SER A 189 -39.23 55.19 -7.96
N GLU A 190 -38.21 54.36 -8.21
CA GLU A 190 -38.24 53.24 -9.16
C GLU A 190 -37.61 52.00 -8.54
N GLY A 191 -37.57 50.89 -9.27
CA GLY A 191 -36.74 49.72 -9.02
C GLY A 191 -35.82 49.43 -10.22
N GLY A 192 -34.97 48.42 -10.10
CA GLY A 192 -34.09 48.00 -11.19
C GLY A 192 -34.24 46.53 -11.54
N LYS A 193 -34.47 46.21 -12.82
CA LYS A 193 -34.16 44.89 -13.35
C LYS A 193 -32.67 44.84 -13.65
N ILE A 194 -31.91 44.06 -12.89
CA ILE A 194 -30.45 44.01 -12.91
C ILE A 194 -30.01 42.78 -13.69
N ASN A 195 -29.18 42.96 -14.72
CA ASN A 195 -28.48 41.85 -15.36
C ASN A 195 -27.46 41.28 -14.38
N ILE A 196 -27.50 39.96 -14.21
CA ILE A 196 -26.60 39.20 -13.33
C ILE A 196 -25.84 38.15 -14.15
N PRO A 197 -24.52 38.02 -13.96
CA PRO A 197 -23.73 37.03 -14.66
C PRO A 197 -24.06 35.60 -14.18
N VAL A 198 -23.82 34.65 -15.06
CA VAL A 198 -23.93 33.20 -14.82
C VAL A 198 -22.51 32.62 -14.84
N SER A 199 -22.19 31.81 -13.84
CA SER A 199 -20.91 31.10 -13.81
C SER A 199 -20.92 29.95 -14.82
N THR A 200 -19.80 29.70 -15.49
CA THR A 200 -19.61 28.50 -16.31
C THR A 200 -19.17 27.29 -15.49
N ASP A 201 -18.81 27.49 -14.21
CA ASP A 201 -18.42 26.41 -13.32
C ASP A 201 -19.68 25.67 -12.82
N PRO A 202 -19.81 24.35 -13.07
CA PRO A 202 -20.98 23.57 -12.68
C PRO A 202 -21.20 23.48 -11.16
N ALA A 203 -20.18 23.76 -10.35
CA ALA A 203 -20.32 23.76 -8.91
C ALA A 203 -20.92 25.07 -8.35
N CYS A 204 -21.05 26.10 -9.17
CA CYS A 204 -21.83 27.28 -8.82
C CYS A 204 -23.31 26.93 -8.80
N THR A 205 -23.90 26.96 -7.61
CA THR A 205 -25.29 26.52 -7.33
C THR A 205 -26.22 27.70 -7.05
N GLY A 206 -25.66 28.87 -6.72
CA GLY A 206 -26.41 30.07 -6.41
C GLY A 206 -25.55 31.32 -6.53
N ARG A 207 -26.16 32.48 -6.33
CA ARG A 207 -25.52 33.79 -6.45
C ARG A 207 -26.11 34.75 -5.42
N LYS A 208 -25.33 35.71 -4.95
CA LYS A 208 -25.85 36.77 -4.07
C LYS A 208 -25.66 38.12 -4.74
N LEU A 209 -26.74 38.90 -4.78
CA LEU A 209 -26.74 40.26 -5.31
C LEU A 209 -26.60 41.24 -4.16
N TYR A 210 -25.67 42.18 -4.28
CA TYR A 210 -25.40 43.22 -3.30
C TYR A 210 -25.56 44.60 -3.92
N ARG A 211 -25.95 45.58 -3.11
CA ARG A 211 -26.11 46.97 -3.51
C ARG A 211 -25.74 47.93 -2.39
N THR A 212 -25.29 49.12 -2.73
CA THR A 212 -25.12 50.20 -1.75
C THR A 212 -26.47 50.73 -1.24
N THR A 213 -26.46 51.48 -0.14
CA THR A 213 -27.56 52.42 0.15
C THR A 213 -27.47 53.64 -0.79
N ALA A 214 -28.49 54.49 -0.80
CA ALA A 214 -28.53 55.71 -1.59
C ALA A 214 -27.31 56.61 -1.30
N GLY A 215 -26.46 56.81 -2.30
CA GLY A 215 -25.23 57.61 -2.18
C GLY A 215 -24.14 57.01 -1.27
N GLY A 216 -24.30 55.76 -0.83
CA GLY A 216 -23.33 55.06 0.02
C GLY A 216 -22.18 54.40 -0.74
N SER A 217 -21.23 53.83 0.01
CA SER A 217 -20.06 53.12 -0.52
C SER A 217 -19.93 51.67 -0.05
N VAL A 218 -20.69 51.27 0.97
CA VAL A 218 -20.71 49.89 1.52
C VAL A 218 -21.83 49.11 0.84
N TYR A 219 -21.55 47.86 0.46
CA TYR A 219 -22.51 46.98 -0.21
C TYR A 219 -23.18 46.05 0.79
N TYR A 220 -24.50 45.93 0.69
CA TYR A 220 -25.33 45.09 1.53
C TYR A 220 -26.16 44.13 0.69
N LEU A 221 -26.49 42.97 1.26
CA LEU A 221 -27.20 41.90 0.56
C LEU A 221 -28.60 42.35 0.16
N VAL A 222 -28.90 42.29 -1.14
CA VAL A 222 -30.23 42.50 -1.71
C VAL A 222 -31.00 41.19 -1.75
N ALA A 223 -30.38 40.15 -2.30
CA ALA A 223 -31.05 38.88 -2.56
C ALA A 223 -30.09 37.69 -2.68
N ILE A 224 -30.58 36.52 -2.28
CA ILE A 224 -29.97 35.22 -2.59
C ILE A 224 -30.75 34.61 -3.77
N ILE A 225 -30.04 34.32 -4.85
CA ILE A 225 -30.58 33.72 -6.06
C ILE A 225 -30.15 32.25 -6.06
N SER A 226 -31.05 31.34 -5.70
CA SER A 226 -30.77 29.90 -5.52
C SER A 226 -30.67 29.12 -6.83
N ASN A 227 -30.09 29.73 -7.86
CA ASN A 227 -29.76 29.08 -9.13
C ASN A 227 -28.58 29.79 -9.82
N ASN A 228 -28.00 29.12 -10.80
CA ASN A 228 -26.98 29.67 -11.70
C ASN A 228 -27.49 29.71 -13.16
N THR A 229 -28.75 30.10 -13.38
CA THR A 229 -29.38 30.13 -14.72
C THR A 229 -30.04 31.47 -15.05
N ASP A 230 -30.66 32.13 -14.08
CA ASP A 230 -31.33 33.41 -14.32
C ASP A 230 -30.33 34.49 -14.71
N THR A 231 -30.59 35.26 -15.75
CA THR A 231 -29.68 36.33 -16.20
C THR A 231 -30.11 37.72 -15.72
N THR A 232 -31.25 37.83 -15.02
CA THR A 232 -31.74 39.08 -14.46
C THR A 232 -32.38 38.89 -13.08
N TYR A 233 -32.36 39.94 -12.24
CA TYR A 233 -33.09 40.01 -10.97
C TYR A 233 -33.83 41.35 -10.83
N ASP A 234 -35.08 41.33 -10.36
CA ASP A 234 -35.89 42.52 -10.13
C ASP A 234 -35.66 43.05 -8.70
N ASP A 235 -34.84 44.10 -8.56
CA ASP A 235 -34.56 44.74 -7.28
C ASP A 235 -35.54 45.90 -6.99
N THR A 236 -36.33 45.72 -5.94
CA THR A 236 -37.23 46.72 -5.34
C THR A 236 -36.98 46.89 -3.84
N THR A 237 -35.87 46.36 -3.33
CA THR A 237 -35.59 46.25 -1.89
C THR A 237 -35.15 47.59 -1.32
N VAL A 238 -35.99 48.20 -0.47
CA VAL A 238 -35.65 49.47 0.20
C VAL A 238 -34.40 49.33 1.06
N ASP A 239 -33.63 50.42 1.21
CA ASP A 239 -32.33 50.41 1.88
C ASP A 239 -32.37 49.89 3.32
N GLY A 240 -33.44 50.18 4.06
CA GLY A 240 -33.63 49.70 5.44
C GLY A 240 -33.88 48.19 5.56
N ASN A 241 -34.09 47.50 4.44
CA ASN A 241 -34.32 46.05 4.38
C ASN A 241 -33.14 45.29 3.76
N LEU A 242 -32.01 45.95 3.48
CA LEU A 242 -30.81 45.26 3.03
C LEU A 242 -30.24 44.39 4.16
N GLY A 243 -29.62 43.26 3.78
CA GLY A 243 -29.05 42.29 4.70
C GLY A 243 -27.61 42.61 5.12
N ALA A 244 -26.82 41.55 5.32
CA ALA A 244 -25.43 41.65 5.76
C ALA A 244 -24.53 42.42 4.77
N GLN A 245 -23.47 43.02 5.29
CA GLN A 245 -22.41 43.62 4.49
C GLN A 245 -21.71 42.54 3.64
N ILE A 246 -21.21 42.94 2.47
CA ILE A 246 -20.44 42.06 1.60
C ILE A 246 -19.07 41.71 2.21
N GLU A 247 -18.69 40.44 2.13
CA GLU A 247 -17.34 39.98 2.47
C GLU A 247 -16.39 40.07 1.27
N THR A 248 -15.11 40.33 1.52
CA THR A 248 -14.10 40.55 0.46
C THR A 248 -12.78 39.83 0.70
N ASN A 249 -12.77 38.86 1.60
CA ASN A 249 -11.57 38.16 2.05
C ASN A 249 -11.55 36.68 1.60
N HIS A 250 -12.13 36.40 0.44
CA HIS A 250 -12.19 35.07 -0.16
C HIS A 250 -11.18 34.99 -1.32
N ASP A 251 -9.91 35.21 -0.99
CA ASP A 251 -8.80 35.32 -1.91
C ASP A 251 -8.49 34.00 -2.63
N ILE A 252 -7.72 34.12 -3.71
CA ILE A 252 -7.20 32.96 -4.43
C ILE A 252 -6.12 32.30 -3.57
N LEU A 253 -6.23 30.99 -3.41
CA LEU A 253 -5.24 30.18 -2.71
C LEU A 253 -3.86 30.30 -3.39
N PRO A 254 -2.78 30.51 -2.61
CA PRO A 254 -1.44 30.41 -3.15
C PRO A 254 -1.11 28.96 -3.52
N LYS A 255 -0.09 28.79 -4.36
CA LYS A 255 0.35 27.46 -4.80
C LYS A 255 1.05 26.74 -3.66
N TRP A 256 0.51 25.62 -3.23
CA TRP A 256 1.08 24.80 -2.17
C TRP A 256 1.92 23.68 -2.75
N LYS A 257 3.05 23.34 -2.13
CA LYS A 257 3.85 22.14 -2.45
C LYS A 257 3.42 20.91 -1.67
N MET A 258 2.86 21.10 -0.47
CA MET A 258 2.36 20.04 0.40
C MET A 258 1.11 20.50 1.12
N MET A 259 0.22 19.55 1.42
CA MET A 259 -0.99 19.79 2.21
C MET A 259 -1.24 18.66 3.20
N VAL A 260 -1.82 19.00 4.35
CA VAL A 260 -2.28 18.05 5.36
C VAL A 260 -3.64 18.49 5.91
N LEU A 261 -4.48 17.52 6.26
CA LEU A 261 -5.75 17.78 6.94
C LEU A 261 -5.53 17.68 8.44
N HIS A 262 -5.98 18.67 9.20
CA HIS A 262 -5.96 18.64 10.66
C HIS A 262 -7.09 19.49 11.23
N LYS A 263 -7.85 18.94 12.19
CA LYS A 263 -8.98 19.61 12.85
C LYS A 263 -9.92 20.36 11.88
N ASP A 264 -10.37 19.66 10.83
CA ASP A 264 -11.26 20.21 9.78
C ASP A 264 -10.70 21.39 8.96
N ARG A 265 -9.38 21.61 9.01
CA ARG A 265 -8.67 22.58 8.18
C ARG A 265 -7.66 21.89 7.28
N ILE A 266 -7.55 22.37 6.05
CA ILE A 266 -6.43 22.03 5.19
C ILE A 266 -5.32 23.03 5.49
N PHE A 267 -4.17 22.53 5.91
CA PHE A 267 -2.94 23.30 6.03
C PHE A 267 -2.11 23.11 4.77
N GLY A 268 -1.56 24.20 4.25
CA GLY A 268 -0.81 24.24 3.01
C GLY A 268 0.56 24.86 3.20
N LEU A 269 1.60 24.20 2.70
CA LEU A 269 2.97 24.70 2.71
C LEU A 269 3.32 25.26 1.33
N LYS A 270 3.70 26.53 1.26
CA LYS A 270 4.20 27.16 0.02
C LYS A 270 5.63 26.68 -0.32
N PRO A 271 6.01 26.63 -1.61
CA PRO A 271 7.40 26.42 -2.01
C PRO A 271 8.33 27.44 -1.36
N ASP A 272 9.49 26.98 -0.88
CA ASP A 272 10.57 27.81 -0.34
C ASP A 272 10.13 28.87 0.69
N SER A 273 9.15 28.52 1.53
CA SER A 273 8.51 29.43 2.48
C SER A 273 8.66 28.96 3.94
N CYS A 274 8.55 29.90 4.88
CA CYS A 274 8.33 29.62 6.31
C CYS A 274 6.84 29.69 6.70
N GLU A 275 6.00 30.11 5.77
CA GLU A 275 4.58 30.34 5.98
C GLU A 275 3.78 29.05 5.71
N ILE A 276 2.93 28.71 6.69
CA ILE A 276 1.96 27.63 6.62
C ILE A 276 0.57 28.25 6.54
N ASP A 277 -0.05 28.14 5.38
CA ASP A 277 -1.39 28.64 5.12
C ASP A 277 -2.42 27.66 5.69
N TYR A 278 -3.63 28.12 6.02
CA TYR A 278 -4.71 27.23 6.45
C TYR A 278 -6.09 27.70 6.01
N THR A 279 -7.00 26.77 5.73
CA THR A 279 -8.39 27.11 5.36
C THR A 279 -9.20 27.56 6.60
N PRO A 280 -10.13 28.54 6.45
CA PRO A 280 -10.92 29.04 7.58
C PRO A 280 -12.00 28.04 8.04
N ILE A 281 -12.36 28.18 9.31
CA ILE A 281 -13.58 27.64 9.91
C ILE A 281 -14.31 28.84 10.48
N ASP A 282 -15.56 29.04 10.08
CA ASP A 282 -16.44 30.05 10.65
C ASP A 282 -17.74 29.39 11.13
N ASN A 283 -18.21 29.76 12.31
CA ASN A 283 -19.41 29.21 12.94
C ASN A 283 -19.48 27.66 12.90
N TYR A 284 -18.36 26.99 13.19
CA TYR A 284 -18.20 25.53 13.15
C TYR A 284 -18.34 24.89 11.75
N VAL A 285 -18.32 25.69 10.68
CA VAL A 285 -18.34 25.24 9.29
C VAL A 285 -16.95 25.41 8.68
N SER A 286 -16.40 24.32 8.14
CA SER A 286 -15.13 24.36 7.40
C SER A 286 -15.33 24.78 5.94
N TYR A 287 -14.48 25.71 5.49
CA TYR A 287 -14.46 26.27 4.14
C TYR A 287 -13.15 25.92 3.41
N PRO A 288 -13.02 24.69 2.88
CA PRO A 288 -11.77 24.18 2.34
C PRO A 288 -11.27 24.87 1.07
N ASP A 289 -12.10 25.74 0.46
CA ASP A 289 -11.76 26.47 -0.77
C ASP A 289 -11.66 27.98 -0.56
N MET A 290 -11.79 28.44 0.69
CA MET A 290 -11.64 29.84 1.05
C MET A 290 -10.25 30.09 1.64
N TYR A 291 -9.74 31.29 1.43
CA TYR A 291 -8.46 31.75 1.97
C TYR A 291 -8.50 33.26 2.15
N ASP A 292 -8.04 33.74 3.30
CA ASP A 292 -7.82 35.17 3.55
C ASP A 292 -6.32 35.44 3.65
N SER A 293 -5.75 36.09 2.64
CA SER A 293 -4.30 36.35 2.60
C SER A 293 -3.80 37.25 3.73
N THR A 294 -4.69 37.85 4.51
CA THR A 294 -4.33 38.75 5.61
C THR A 294 -4.23 38.08 6.97
N VAL A 295 -4.91 36.93 7.17
CA VAL A 295 -4.98 36.25 8.49
C VAL A 295 -4.82 34.73 8.44
N ASN A 296 -5.03 34.07 7.30
CA ASN A 296 -5.07 32.60 7.22
C ASN A 296 -3.68 31.94 7.05
N TYR A 297 -2.69 32.38 7.81
CA TYR A 297 -1.35 31.81 7.78
C TYR A 297 -0.62 31.90 9.12
N GLU A 298 0.39 31.05 9.29
CA GLU A 298 1.34 31.08 10.40
C GLU A 298 2.78 31.15 9.89
N ILE A 299 3.63 31.97 10.52
CA ILE A 299 5.04 32.10 10.14
C ILE A 299 5.90 31.28 11.10
N VAL A 300 6.51 30.21 10.58
CA VAL A 300 7.36 29.30 11.36
C VAL A 300 8.80 29.82 11.40
N ALA A 301 9.11 30.57 12.45
CA ALA A 301 10.47 30.99 12.83
C ALA A 301 11.31 31.52 11.65
N GLU A 302 10.86 32.59 10.98
CA GLU A 302 11.54 33.14 9.80
C GLU A 302 12.97 33.62 10.08
N ASP A 303 13.24 34.08 11.31
CA ASP A 303 14.53 34.64 11.72
C ASP A 303 15.70 33.63 11.70
N ASP A 304 15.44 32.32 11.64
CA ASP A 304 16.49 31.30 11.55
C ASP A 304 17.08 31.13 10.13
N GLY A 305 16.49 31.77 9.13
CA GLY A 305 16.93 31.74 7.73
C GLY A 305 16.62 30.44 6.97
N GLU A 306 16.02 29.44 7.61
CA GLU A 306 15.65 28.18 7.00
C GLU A 306 14.17 28.15 6.59
N LYS A 307 13.89 27.52 5.44
CA LYS A 307 12.53 27.33 4.92
C LYS A 307 11.97 25.99 5.41
N VAL A 308 10.65 25.89 5.53
CA VAL A 308 9.99 24.65 5.89
C VAL A 308 10.04 23.70 4.69
N LYS A 309 10.59 22.50 4.90
CA LYS A 309 10.73 21.46 3.88
C LYS A 309 9.45 20.64 3.74
N THR A 310 8.84 20.23 4.85
CA THR A 310 7.64 19.39 4.89
C THR A 310 6.81 19.65 6.14
N ILE A 311 5.51 19.33 6.06
CA ILE A 311 4.56 19.39 7.16
C ILE A 311 3.86 18.05 7.36
N ILE A 312 3.62 17.69 8.62
CA ILE A 312 2.87 16.48 9.01
C ILE A 312 1.90 16.84 10.13
N ALA A 313 0.66 16.37 10.02
CA ALA A 313 -0.32 16.49 11.09
C ALA A 313 -0.08 15.43 12.17
N VAL A 314 -0.14 15.86 13.43
CA VAL A 314 -0.14 15.03 14.63
C VAL A 314 -1.25 15.50 15.56
N ASP A 315 -1.62 14.72 16.58
CA ASP A 315 -2.75 15.04 17.47
C ASP A 315 -2.69 16.46 18.07
N GLU A 316 -1.49 16.92 18.43
CA GLU A 316 -1.27 18.22 19.06
C GLU A 316 -1.23 19.41 18.08
N GLY A 317 -1.05 19.16 16.78
CA GLY A 317 -0.81 20.22 15.80
C GLY A 317 -0.11 19.80 14.53
N ILE A 318 0.58 20.77 13.91
CA ILE A 318 1.31 20.55 12.67
C ILE A 318 2.81 20.59 12.95
N LEU A 319 3.50 19.47 12.73
CA LEU A 319 4.96 19.44 12.73
C LEU A 319 5.49 20.07 11.44
N CYS A 320 6.42 20.99 11.58
CA CYS A 320 7.07 21.72 10.49
C CYS A 320 8.56 21.42 10.51
N PHE A 321 9.02 20.57 9.60
CA PHE A 321 10.42 20.21 9.49
C PHE A 321 11.14 21.19 8.56
N LYS A 322 12.23 21.77 9.05
CA LYS A 322 13.22 22.53 8.28
C LYS A 322 14.45 21.66 8.02
N ASP A 323 15.52 22.23 7.49
CA ASP A 323 16.76 21.49 7.19
C ASP A 323 17.45 21.01 8.48
N THR A 324 17.50 21.86 9.52
CA THR A 324 18.18 21.53 10.78
C THR A 324 17.27 21.54 12.01
N LYS A 325 16.04 22.05 11.92
CA LYS A 325 15.13 22.17 13.06
C LYS A 325 13.74 21.62 12.76
N THR A 326 13.04 21.22 13.81
CA THR A 326 11.62 20.84 13.74
C THR A 326 10.82 21.69 14.72
N TYR A 327 9.82 22.38 14.21
CA TYR A 327 8.87 23.16 14.98
C TYR A 327 7.50 22.47 15.02
N ILE A 328 6.64 22.86 15.95
CA ILE A 328 5.22 22.50 15.93
C ILE A 328 4.37 23.77 16.00
N ILE A 329 3.32 23.83 15.18
CA ILE A 329 2.21 24.76 15.36
C ILE A 329 1.18 24.05 16.25
N ARG A 330 1.08 24.44 17.52
CA ARG A 330 0.16 23.85 18.49
C ARG A 330 -1.25 24.39 18.25
N THR A 331 -2.16 23.46 18.02
CA THR A 331 -3.54 23.79 17.63
C THR A 331 -4.55 23.42 18.73
N TYR A 332 -4.15 23.40 20.00
CA TYR A 332 -5.05 23.01 21.10
C TYR A 332 -6.32 23.87 21.14
N ASN A 333 -6.18 25.16 20.86
CA ASN A 333 -7.29 26.08 20.65
C ASN A 333 -7.82 25.98 19.22
N ASN A 334 -9.14 26.04 19.06
CA ASN A 334 -9.77 26.08 17.74
C ASN A 334 -9.65 27.46 17.06
N ASP A 335 -9.38 28.52 17.85
CA ASP A 335 -9.05 29.86 17.37
C ASP A 335 -7.57 29.92 16.94
N PRO A 336 -7.27 30.18 15.65
CA PRO A 336 -5.91 30.30 15.16
C PRO A 336 -5.09 31.40 15.85
N ASN A 337 -5.73 32.48 16.31
CA ASN A 337 -5.02 33.58 16.98
C ASN A 337 -4.38 33.17 18.33
N ALA A 338 -4.75 31.99 18.85
CA ALA A 338 -4.22 31.43 20.07
C ALA A 338 -3.32 30.21 19.83
N TRP A 339 -2.90 29.97 18.59
CA TRP A 339 -1.90 28.94 18.30
C TRP A 339 -0.51 29.39 18.74
N GLU A 340 0.29 28.41 19.13
CA GLU A 340 1.66 28.62 19.61
C GLU A 340 2.63 27.89 18.67
N ILE A 341 3.76 28.53 18.36
CA ILE A 341 4.81 27.93 17.53
C ILE A 341 6.01 27.64 18.43
N ASP A 342 6.28 26.35 18.66
CA ASP A 342 7.37 25.89 19.51
C ASP A 342 8.45 25.18 18.72
N LEU A 343 9.71 25.42 19.10
CA LEU A 343 10.83 24.58 18.68
C LEU A 343 10.78 23.25 19.45
N ILE A 344 10.53 22.16 18.73
CA ILE A 344 10.45 20.81 19.33
C ILE A 344 11.77 20.10 19.21
N ASP A 345 12.54 20.33 18.15
CA ASP A 345 13.79 19.61 17.95
C ASP A 345 14.85 20.45 17.23
N GLU A 346 16.10 20.32 17.67
CA GLU A 346 17.29 20.90 17.01
C GLU A 346 17.79 19.98 15.88
N HIS A 347 16.91 19.12 15.37
CA HIS A 347 17.12 18.21 14.24
C HIS A 347 15.97 18.37 13.23
N GLY A 348 16.32 18.54 11.95
CA GLY A 348 15.40 18.70 10.82
C GLY A 348 15.40 17.49 9.88
N THR A 349 14.91 17.66 8.66
CA THR A 349 14.90 16.59 7.65
C THR A 349 15.55 17.01 6.33
N CYS A 350 16.32 16.10 5.74
CA CYS A 350 16.82 16.24 4.37
C CYS A 350 15.97 15.46 3.35
N CYS A 351 14.99 14.68 3.81
CA CYS A 351 14.12 13.84 2.98
C CYS A 351 12.64 14.19 3.24
N PRO A 352 12.11 15.29 2.67
CA PRO A 352 10.76 15.79 2.97
C PRO A 352 9.62 14.81 2.68
N TRP A 353 9.82 13.88 1.73
CA TRP A 353 8.86 12.85 1.34
C TRP A 353 9.08 11.50 2.06
N ALA A 354 9.99 11.47 3.02
CA ALA A 354 10.31 10.31 3.86
C ALA A 354 10.21 10.63 5.35
N VAL A 355 9.35 11.60 5.70
CA VAL A 355 8.89 11.82 7.07
C VAL A 355 7.64 10.98 7.28
N VAL A 356 7.76 9.93 8.09
CA VAL A 356 6.81 8.82 8.17
C VAL A 356 6.17 8.77 9.55
N PRO A 357 4.88 9.10 9.68
CA PRO A 357 4.11 8.81 10.89
C PRO A 357 4.01 7.30 11.12
N THR A 358 4.23 6.87 12.36
CA THR A 358 4.12 5.48 12.82
C THR A 358 3.29 5.40 14.10
N ASP A 359 2.99 4.20 14.55
CA ASP A 359 2.36 3.93 15.85
C ASP A 359 3.22 4.38 17.06
N LYS A 360 4.50 4.69 16.84
CA LYS A 360 5.49 5.04 17.88
C LYS A 360 5.97 6.49 17.82
N GLY A 361 5.50 7.26 16.83
CA GLY A 361 5.99 8.61 16.55
C GLY A 361 6.35 8.81 15.09
N VAL A 362 7.08 9.88 14.79
CA VAL A 362 7.43 10.23 13.40
C VAL A 362 8.88 9.86 13.12
N VAL A 363 9.10 8.98 12.14
CA VAL A 363 10.43 8.58 11.67
C VAL A 363 10.87 9.50 10.53
N TYR A 364 12.09 10.00 10.57
CA TYR A 364 12.63 10.90 9.54
C TYR A 364 14.15 10.77 9.41
N VAL A 365 14.67 11.20 8.26
CA VAL A 365 16.10 11.22 7.98
C VAL A 365 16.62 12.65 8.11
N GLU A 366 17.51 12.87 9.09
CA GLU A 366 18.25 14.11 9.28
C GLU A 366 19.53 14.07 8.44
N ARG A 367 20.02 15.25 8.02
CA ARG A 367 21.44 15.44 7.71
C ARG A 367 22.03 16.43 8.72
N ASN A 368 22.90 15.93 9.58
CA ASN A 368 23.49 16.76 10.63
C ASN A 368 24.48 17.79 10.06
N LYS A 369 24.97 18.70 10.91
CA LYS A 369 25.94 19.75 10.55
C LYS A 369 27.27 19.24 9.96
N TYR A 370 27.59 17.96 10.10
CA TYR A 370 28.77 17.31 9.53
C TYR A 370 28.45 16.56 8.23
N LEU A 371 27.29 16.82 7.63
CA LEU A 371 26.78 16.16 6.42
C LEU A 371 26.52 14.65 6.60
N GLN A 372 26.52 14.14 7.83
CA GLN A 372 26.19 12.74 8.09
C GLN A 372 24.68 12.57 8.19
N LYS A 373 24.17 11.51 7.59
CA LYS A 373 22.76 11.15 7.68
C LYS A 373 22.49 10.41 8.98
N ASP A 374 21.37 10.71 9.59
CA ASP A 374 20.88 10.03 10.79
C ASP A 374 19.40 9.72 10.61
N LEU A 375 18.99 8.54 11.06
CA LEU A 375 17.58 8.16 11.11
C LEU A 375 17.11 8.40 12.54
N ARG A 376 16.05 9.18 12.67
CA ARG A 376 15.53 9.61 13.97
C ARG A 376 14.06 9.27 14.11
N ILE A 377 13.64 9.10 15.36
CA ILE A 377 12.23 8.97 15.72
C ILE A 377 11.86 10.06 16.71
N LEU A 378 10.86 10.88 16.35
CA LEU A 378 10.24 11.88 17.21
C LEU A 378 9.05 11.23 17.91
N SER A 379 9.22 10.91 19.20
CA SER A 379 8.22 10.15 20.00
C SER A 379 7.39 11.02 20.96
N GLY A 380 7.46 12.34 20.80
CA GLY A 380 6.71 13.32 21.59
C GLY A 380 6.92 14.73 21.08
N THR A 381 6.32 15.69 21.78
CA THR A 381 6.31 17.12 21.41
C THR A 381 6.99 18.00 22.46
N SER A 382 7.80 17.41 23.35
CA SER A 382 8.69 18.17 24.24
C SER A 382 9.96 18.60 23.50
N ARG A 383 10.69 19.60 24.01
CA ARG A 383 11.97 20.02 23.41
C ARG A 383 12.99 18.87 23.38
N ASN A 384 13.65 18.69 22.23
CA ASN A 384 14.58 17.62 21.89
C ASN A 384 13.98 16.21 22.07
N ALA A 385 12.75 16.02 21.59
CA ALA A 385 12.03 14.76 21.73
C ALA A 385 12.49 13.64 20.77
N SER A 386 13.34 13.92 19.79
CA SER A 386 13.84 12.89 18.87
C SER A 386 15.03 12.10 19.42
N VAL A 387 15.07 10.82 19.08
CA VAL A 387 16.18 9.91 19.38
C VAL A 387 16.75 9.35 18.08
N SER A 388 18.07 9.26 18.00
CA SER A 388 18.77 8.57 16.90
C SER A 388 18.57 7.07 17.00
N ILE A 389 18.17 6.47 15.90
CA ILE A 389 17.96 5.02 15.77
C ILE A 389 18.87 4.41 14.69
N SER A 390 19.80 5.19 14.14
CA SER A 390 20.61 4.80 12.98
C SER A 390 21.80 3.89 13.28
N PHE A 391 22.13 3.62 14.55
CA PHE A 391 23.36 2.94 14.93
C PHE A 391 23.63 1.66 14.10
N ARG A 392 22.59 0.88 13.82
CA ARG A 392 22.69 -0.36 13.04
C ARG A 392 22.72 -0.19 11.52
N ILE A 393 22.31 0.98 11.01
CA ILE A 393 22.08 1.24 9.57
C ILE A 393 22.91 2.41 9.02
N LYS A 394 23.84 2.97 9.78
CA LYS A 394 24.56 4.20 9.40
C LYS A 394 25.23 4.13 8.03
N ASP A 395 25.84 2.99 7.70
CA ASP A 395 26.46 2.78 6.39
C ASP A 395 25.46 2.66 5.25
N ILE A 396 24.27 2.13 5.52
CA ILE A 396 23.18 2.11 4.55
C ILE A 396 22.70 3.53 4.27
N LEU A 397 22.56 4.35 5.32
CA LEU A 397 22.24 5.77 5.14
C LEU A 397 23.35 6.47 4.33
N ASP A 398 24.62 6.13 4.54
CA ASP A 398 25.73 6.67 3.75
C ASP A 398 25.66 6.29 2.27
N THR A 399 24.97 5.20 1.89
CA THR A 399 24.75 4.86 0.48
C THR A 399 23.64 5.67 -0.18
N PHE A 400 22.85 6.46 0.57
CA PHE A 400 21.84 7.32 -0.04
C PHE A 400 22.54 8.40 -0.88
N LYS A 401 22.16 8.55 -2.15
CA LYS A 401 22.79 9.55 -3.03
C LYS A 401 22.41 10.98 -2.59
N ASP A 402 23.42 11.80 -2.33
CA ASP A 402 23.24 13.13 -1.70
C ASP A 402 22.39 14.10 -2.51
N GLN A 403 22.45 14.03 -3.85
CA GLN A 403 21.70 14.87 -4.77
C GLN A 403 20.23 14.43 -4.93
N GLN A 404 19.88 13.23 -4.49
CA GLN A 404 18.56 12.60 -4.65
C GLN A 404 17.83 12.45 -3.31
N LEU A 405 18.28 13.13 -2.25
CA LEU A 405 17.66 13.01 -0.92
C LEU A 405 16.22 13.52 -0.88
N GLU A 406 15.90 14.52 -1.71
CA GLU A 406 14.52 15.00 -1.82
C GLU A 406 13.61 13.99 -2.51
N ASP A 407 14.15 13.01 -3.24
CA ASP A 407 13.42 11.95 -3.95
C ASP A 407 13.20 10.69 -3.11
N VAL A 408 13.82 10.61 -1.93
CA VAL A 408 13.57 9.50 -0.99
C VAL A 408 12.11 9.50 -0.58
N LYS A 409 11.46 8.33 -0.68
CA LYS A 409 10.05 8.15 -0.32
C LYS A 409 9.92 7.25 0.89
N GLY A 410 9.03 7.60 1.81
CA GLY A 410 8.76 6.81 3.00
C GLY A 410 7.28 6.44 3.18
N VAL A 411 7.01 5.29 3.78
CA VAL A 411 5.67 4.90 4.25
C VAL A 411 5.76 3.97 5.45
N PHE A 412 4.75 3.99 6.32
CA PHE A 412 4.54 2.97 7.34
C PHE A 412 3.42 2.04 6.90
N TYR A 413 3.72 0.74 6.83
CA TYR A 413 2.78 -0.26 6.35
C TYR A 413 3.10 -1.62 6.99
N GLY A 414 2.07 -2.40 7.38
CA GLY A 414 2.27 -3.74 7.95
C GLY A 414 3.19 -3.78 9.18
N GLY A 415 3.23 -2.72 9.98
CA GLY A 415 4.11 -2.59 11.15
C GLY A 415 5.59 -2.32 10.82
N ARG A 416 5.91 -1.93 9.58
CA ARG A 416 7.27 -1.68 9.10
C ARG A 416 7.37 -0.31 8.44
N VAL A 417 8.54 0.31 8.53
CA VAL A 417 8.86 1.54 7.80
C VAL A 417 9.61 1.15 6.53
N TYR A 418 9.11 1.60 5.38
CA TYR A 418 9.75 1.42 4.08
C TYR A 418 10.33 2.76 3.65
N LEU A 419 11.60 2.77 3.23
CA LEU A 419 12.29 3.93 2.68
C LEU A 419 12.87 3.56 1.31
N SER A 420 12.32 4.09 0.23
CA SER A 420 12.85 3.92 -1.12
C SER A 420 13.84 5.04 -1.44
N TYR A 421 15.02 4.69 -1.92
CA TYR A 421 16.12 5.64 -2.14
C TYR A 421 16.96 5.28 -3.37
N THR A 422 17.68 6.29 -3.86
CA THR A 422 18.69 6.12 -4.91
C THR A 422 20.03 5.75 -4.27
N ASP A 423 20.55 4.59 -4.61
CA ASP A 423 21.84 4.09 -4.12
C ASP A 423 23.00 4.74 -4.89
N ASN A 424 23.93 5.31 -4.14
CA ASN A 424 25.08 6.08 -4.65
C ASN A 424 26.05 5.22 -5.49
N TYR A 425 26.03 3.90 -5.33
CA TYR A 425 26.91 2.97 -6.05
C TYR A 425 26.27 2.38 -7.31
N SER A 426 24.97 2.61 -7.53
CA SER A 426 24.23 2.02 -8.65
C SER A 426 24.44 2.73 -10.00
N GLY A 427 24.89 3.99 -9.99
CA GLY A 427 24.97 4.83 -11.19
C GLY A 427 23.60 5.31 -11.72
N LEU A 428 22.50 4.99 -11.03
CA LEU A 428 21.16 5.41 -11.41
C LEU A 428 20.79 6.79 -10.84
N GLU A 429 19.75 7.40 -11.40
CA GLU A 429 19.18 8.69 -10.97
C GLU A 429 17.78 8.56 -10.37
N GLN A 430 17.30 7.33 -10.22
CA GLN A 430 15.98 7.02 -9.70
C GLN A 430 16.12 6.02 -8.55
N ASN A 431 15.17 6.06 -7.63
CA ASN A 431 15.16 5.14 -6.50
C ASN A 431 15.19 3.69 -6.97
N ASN A 432 16.13 2.91 -6.44
CA ASN A 432 16.44 1.57 -6.91
C ASN A 432 16.72 0.58 -5.77
N LYS A 433 16.65 1.06 -4.52
CA LYS A 433 16.73 0.25 -3.31
C LYS A 433 15.62 0.66 -2.37
N THR A 434 15.14 -0.30 -1.58
CA THR A 434 14.17 -0.05 -0.52
C THR A 434 14.71 -0.61 0.79
N LEU A 435 14.92 0.27 1.77
CA LEU A 435 15.26 -0.08 3.14
C LEU A 435 13.97 -0.38 3.91
N ILE A 436 13.89 -1.55 4.52
CA ILE A 436 12.72 -1.99 5.29
C ILE A 436 13.14 -2.16 6.73
N LEU A 437 12.54 -1.35 7.60
CA LEU A 437 12.85 -1.28 9.02
C LEU A 437 11.72 -1.86 9.85
N GLN A 438 12.09 -2.67 10.82
CA GLN A 438 11.18 -3.10 11.86
C GLN A 438 11.54 -2.44 13.18
N LEU A 439 10.60 -1.68 13.73
CA LEU A 439 10.79 -0.95 14.99
C LEU A 439 10.46 -1.88 16.18
N ALA A 440 11.34 -1.96 17.17
CA ALA A 440 11.09 -2.64 18.45
C ALA A 440 10.17 -1.83 19.36
N LYS A 441 9.67 -2.41 20.46
CA LYS A 441 8.89 -1.68 21.47
C LYS A 441 9.67 -0.54 22.14
N GLY A 442 11.00 -0.64 22.21
CA GLY A 442 11.89 0.35 22.82
C GLY A 442 12.42 1.43 21.87
N LEU A 443 11.72 1.73 20.77
CA LEU A 443 12.15 2.70 19.74
C LEU A 443 13.47 2.37 19.02
N GLU A 444 14.08 1.21 19.26
CA GLU A 444 15.26 0.74 18.54
C GLU A 444 14.91 -0.01 17.24
N ILE A 445 15.82 -0.05 16.28
CA ILE A 445 15.71 -0.93 15.10
C ILE A 445 15.91 -2.37 15.57
N TYR A 446 14.86 -3.16 15.49
CA TYR A 446 14.88 -4.58 15.85
C TYR A 446 15.70 -5.39 14.84
N GLY A 447 15.42 -5.15 13.55
CA GLY A 447 16.11 -5.69 12.39
C GLY A 447 15.73 -4.91 11.14
N TYR A 448 16.53 -5.04 10.09
CA TYR A 448 16.24 -4.44 8.79
C TYR A 448 16.70 -5.34 7.65
N THR A 449 16.08 -5.14 6.50
CA THR A 449 16.40 -5.80 5.22
C THR A 449 16.43 -4.77 4.09
N ILE A 450 17.02 -5.16 2.97
CA ILE A 450 17.04 -4.36 1.74
C ILE A 450 16.30 -5.12 0.65
N ASP A 451 15.47 -4.42 -0.11
CA ASP A 451 14.90 -4.91 -1.36
C ASP A 451 15.54 -4.17 -2.55
N ASP A 452 15.65 -4.85 -3.70
CA ASP A 452 16.09 -4.28 -4.97
C ASP A 452 14.94 -3.68 -5.81
N THR A 453 13.76 -3.57 -5.20
CA THR A 453 12.57 -3.03 -5.83
C THR A 453 12.75 -1.54 -6.15
N ARG A 454 12.49 -1.19 -7.40
CA ARG A 454 12.59 0.17 -7.95
C ARG A 454 11.30 0.95 -7.70
N ILE A 455 11.20 1.62 -6.55
CA ILE A 455 9.96 2.24 -6.08
C ILE A 455 10.03 3.77 -6.17
N GLY A 456 9.18 4.36 -7.00
CA GLY A 456 8.99 5.81 -7.16
C GLY A 456 8.00 6.40 -6.15
N CYS A 457 7.02 5.62 -5.68
CA CYS A 457 6.14 5.99 -4.58
C CYS A 457 5.46 4.79 -3.92
N PHE A 458 4.98 4.98 -2.69
CA PHE A 458 4.12 4.05 -1.97
C PHE A 458 2.70 4.60 -1.88
N ILE A 459 1.70 3.73 -2.00
CA ILE A 459 0.29 4.08 -1.98
C ILE A 459 -0.44 3.05 -1.09
N PRO A 460 -0.45 3.25 0.24
CA PRO A 460 -1.14 2.34 1.16
C PRO A 460 -2.66 2.45 0.97
N ALA A 461 -3.35 1.32 0.85
CA ALA A 461 -4.80 1.24 0.72
C ALA A 461 -5.40 0.77 2.05
N MET A 462 -5.71 1.74 2.92
CA MET A 462 -6.13 1.48 4.30
C MET A 462 -7.65 1.41 4.48
N GLY A 463 -8.43 1.56 3.42
CA GLY A 463 -9.88 1.39 3.47
C GLY A 463 -10.27 -0.08 3.68
N SER A 464 -11.34 -0.32 4.43
CA SER A 464 -11.87 -1.66 4.72
C SER A 464 -12.21 -2.48 3.46
N ALA A 465 -12.37 -1.82 2.31
CA ALA A 465 -12.66 -2.45 1.03
C ALA A 465 -11.42 -2.89 0.22
N ASP A 466 -10.20 -2.57 0.67
CA ASP A 466 -8.91 -2.88 0.02
C ASP A 466 -8.08 -3.92 0.77
N ASP A 467 -8.65 -4.52 1.83
CA ASP A 467 -8.05 -5.63 2.60
C ASP A 467 -6.62 -5.34 3.09
N GLY A 468 -6.34 -4.05 3.32
CA GLY A 468 -5.06 -3.56 3.77
C GLY A 468 -3.94 -3.72 2.75
N GLN A 469 -4.21 -3.74 1.44
CA GLN A 469 -3.18 -3.82 0.39
C GLN A 469 -2.30 -2.56 0.33
N MET A 470 -1.08 -2.70 -0.22
CA MET A 470 -0.23 -1.57 -0.61
C MET A 470 0.04 -1.64 -2.11
N TYR A 471 -0.19 -0.52 -2.80
CA TYR A 471 0.31 -0.32 -4.15
C TYR A 471 1.65 0.41 -4.12
N ILE A 472 2.48 0.16 -5.12
CA ILE A 472 3.72 0.89 -5.35
C ILE A 472 3.78 1.37 -6.78
N GLY A 473 4.28 2.59 -6.96
CA GLY A 473 4.63 3.12 -8.27
C GLY A 473 6.06 2.74 -8.62
N ALA A 474 6.29 2.17 -9.80
CA ALA A 474 7.63 1.88 -10.29
C ALA A 474 8.39 3.18 -10.59
N SER A 475 9.68 3.23 -10.28
CA SER A 475 10.49 4.44 -10.49
C SER A 475 10.98 4.63 -11.92
N ASN A 476 10.76 3.69 -12.85
CA ASN A 476 11.43 3.73 -14.16
C ASN A 476 10.64 3.19 -15.37
N GLU A 477 9.35 2.91 -15.24
CA GLU A 477 8.61 2.18 -16.29
C GLU A 477 7.07 2.31 -16.24
N GLY A 478 6.54 3.38 -15.64
CA GLY A 478 5.12 3.70 -15.78
C GLY A 478 4.17 2.58 -15.31
N ARG A 479 4.59 1.80 -14.31
CA ARG A 479 3.80 0.70 -13.73
C ARG A 479 3.40 1.01 -12.31
N VAL A 480 2.19 0.60 -11.97
CA VAL A 480 1.76 0.39 -10.60
C VAL A 480 1.74 -1.10 -10.31
N LEU A 481 2.25 -1.49 -9.16
CA LEU A 481 2.32 -2.86 -8.68
C LEU A 481 1.59 -2.98 -7.34
N ARG A 482 1.16 -4.19 -7.00
CA ARG A 482 0.63 -4.57 -5.68
C ARG A 482 1.73 -5.33 -4.93
N VAL A 483 1.97 -4.94 -3.68
CA VAL A 483 3.02 -5.51 -2.81
C VAL A 483 2.42 -6.46 -1.80
N GLU A 484 3.15 -7.54 -1.50
CA GLU A 484 2.85 -8.49 -0.42
C GLU A 484 1.44 -9.09 -0.52
N THR A 485 1.08 -9.53 -1.72
CA THR A 485 -0.10 -10.37 -1.89
C THR A 485 0.35 -11.83 -1.96
N PRO A 486 0.12 -12.64 -0.91
CA PRO A 486 0.32 -14.07 -1.02
C PRO A 486 -0.47 -14.56 -2.24
N SER A 487 0.01 -15.62 -2.88
CA SER A 487 -0.95 -16.47 -3.57
C SER A 487 -2.03 -16.76 -2.55
N SER A 488 -3.29 -16.50 -2.88
CA SER A 488 -4.43 -16.92 -2.09
C SER A 488 -4.64 -18.43 -2.29
N ASP A 489 -3.54 -19.18 -2.28
CA ASP A 489 -3.53 -20.62 -2.34
C ASP A 489 -4.26 -21.11 -1.10
N MET A 490 -5.49 -21.56 -1.27
CA MET A 490 -6.18 -22.25 -0.20
C MET A 490 -5.68 -23.68 -0.17
N VAL A 491 -5.15 -24.09 0.98
CA VAL A 491 -4.65 -25.44 1.17
C VAL A 491 -5.29 -26.00 2.42
N HIS A 492 -6.19 -26.96 2.25
CA HIS A 492 -6.73 -27.72 3.37
C HIS A 492 -5.91 -29.00 3.49
N LYS A 493 -5.37 -29.24 4.69
CA LYS A 493 -4.45 -30.36 4.96
C LYS A 493 -4.98 -31.27 6.05
N THR A 494 -5.61 -30.70 7.06
CA THR A 494 -6.06 -31.43 8.25
C THR A 494 -7.50 -31.91 8.10
N LYS A 495 -7.91 -32.82 8.97
CA LYS A 495 -9.32 -33.22 9.06
C LYS A 495 -10.17 -32.02 9.48
N THR A 496 -9.71 -31.29 10.48
CA THR A 496 -10.38 -30.09 11.01
C THR A 496 -10.62 -29.02 9.95
N ASP A 497 -9.70 -28.84 8.98
CA ASP A 497 -9.87 -27.88 7.87
C ASP A 497 -11.07 -28.23 6.97
N ILE A 498 -11.43 -29.52 6.87
CA ILE A 498 -12.48 -30.03 5.98
C ILE A 498 -13.79 -30.23 6.74
N ASP A 499 -13.73 -30.58 8.03
CA ASP A 499 -14.86 -30.91 8.90
C ASP A 499 -15.83 -29.75 9.12
N THR A 500 -15.43 -28.51 8.82
CA THR A 500 -16.34 -27.37 8.88
C THR A 500 -17.38 -27.39 7.74
N GLY A 501 -17.11 -28.16 6.69
CA GLY A 501 -18.01 -28.33 5.55
C GLY A 501 -19.21 -29.24 5.81
N THR A 502 -20.04 -29.41 4.78
CA THR A 502 -21.17 -30.33 4.77
C THR A 502 -20.84 -31.59 3.98
N PHE A 503 -21.12 -32.75 4.56
CA PHE A 503 -20.87 -34.06 3.94
C PHE A 503 -22.18 -34.68 3.49
N THR A 504 -22.24 -35.15 2.24
CA THR A 504 -23.39 -35.86 1.68
C THR A 504 -22.92 -37.21 1.18
N ARG A 505 -23.36 -38.29 1.83
CA ARG A 505 -22.99 -39.69 1.51
C ARG A 505 -21.48 -39.93 1.46
N ILE A 506 -20.74 -39.18 2.29
CA ILE A 506 -19.32 -39.31 2.51
C ILE A 506 -19.11 -39.62 3.99
N LYS A 507 -18.31 -40.65 4.27
CA LYS A 507 -17.87 -41.02 5.61
C LYS A 507 -16.46 -40.52 5.82
N GLU A 508 -16.29 -39.78 6.90
CA GLU A 508 -14.99 -39.33 7.40
C GLU A 508 -14.33 -40.38 8.30
N SER A 509 -13.01 -40.47 8.22
CA SER A 509 -12.17 -41.40 8.97
C SER A 509 -10.73 -40.88 9.10
N GLY A 510 -9.86 -41.63 9.77
CA GLY A 510 -8.46 -41.25 9.97
C GLY A 510 -8.23 -40.33 11.17
N THR A 511 -7.11 -39.61 11.16
CA THR A 511 -6.70 -38.65 12.21
C THR A 511 -6.60 -37.25 11.62
N ASP A 512 -6.46 -36.23 12.46
CA ASP A 512 -6.33 -34.84 11.99
C ASP A 512 -5.14 -34.64 11.04
N ASP A 513 -4.02 -35.34 11.27
CA ASP A 513 -2.84 -35.29 10.42
C ASP A 513 -2.87 -36.26 9.23
N SER A 514 -3.82 -37.20 9.21
CA SER A 514 -4.00 -38.18 8.13
C SER A 514 -5.50 -38.42 7.90
N PRO A 515 -6.21 -37.42 7.37
CA PRO A 515 -7.64 -37.53 7.11
C PRO A 515 -7.92 -38.42 5.91
N GLU A 516 -9.03 -39.17 5.98
CA GLU A 516 -9.55 -39.98 4.89
C GLU A 516 -11.07 -39.79 4.75
N PHE A 517 -11.53 -39.55 3.53
CA PHE A 517 -12.96 -39.35 3.21
C PHE A 517 -13.38 -40.30 2.10
N ASN A 518 -14.34 -41.17 2.39
CA ASN A 518 -14.77 -42.29 1.54
C ASN A 518 -16.27 -42.18 1.24
N LEU A 519 -16.77 -42.91 0.25
CA LEU A 519 -18.22 -43.09 0.10
C LEU A 519 -18.80 -43.79 1.33
N ASP A 520 -19.94 -43.29 1.83
CA ASP A 520 -20.61 -43.87 3.00
C ASP A 520 -21.47 -45.07 2.59
N GLU A 521 -20.97 -46.27 2.86
CA GLU A 521 -21.68 -47.54 2.67
C GLU A 521 -22.99 -47.62 3.46
N SER A 522 -23.15 -46.84 4.53
CA SER A 522 -24.33 -46.83 5.39
C SER A 522 -25.39 -45.80 4.95
N ALA A 523 -25.09 -44.98 3.95
CA ALA A 523 -26.01 -43.97 3.45
C ALA A 523 -27.21 -44.58 2.71
N ASP A 524 -28.33 -43.84 2.67
CA ASP A 524 -29.50 -44.25 1.89
C ASP A 524 -29.32 -43.91 0.40
N TRP A 525 -29.15 -44.98 -0.38
CA TRP A 525 -28.95 -44.96 -1.84
C TRP A 525 -30.24 -45.27 -2.63
N SER A 526 -31.38 -45.46 -1.95
CA SER A 526 -32.63 -45.98 -2.53
C SER A 526 -33.30 -45.10 -3.61
N GLY A 527 -32.83 -43.86 -3.80
CA GLY A 527 -33.34 -42.92 -4.81
C GLY A 527 -32.57 -42.83 -6.13
N GLU A 528 -31.42 -43.50 -6.25
CA GLU A 528 -30.58 -43.46 -7.48
C GLU A 528 -30.99 -44.55 -8.50
N PHE A 529 -31.66 -45.60 -8.04
CA PHE A 529 -32.22 -46.62 -8.92
C PHE A 529 -33.47 -46.09 -9.61
N SER A 530 -33.32 -45.49 -10.80
CA SER A 530 -34.48 -45.26 -11.67
C SER A 530 -35.13 -46.61 -11.95
N SER A 531 -36.39 -46.78 -11.54
CA SER A 531 -37.13 -48.03 -11.71
C SER A 531 -37.14 -48.44 -13.18
N PHE A 532 -36.31 -49.42 -13.55
CA PHE A 532 -36.37 -50.02 -14.86
C PHE A 532 -37.58 -50.97 -14.87
N VAL A 533 -38.70 -50.52 -15.44
CA VAL A 533 -39.87 -51.38 -15.66
C VAL A 533 -39.53 -52.35 -16.79
N ILE A 534 -39.16 -53.58 -16.43
CA ILE A 534 -38.99 -54.68 -17.38
C ILE A 534 -40.39 -55.10 -17.87
N ASN A 535 -40.78 -54.64 -19.05
CA ASN A 535 -42.07 -55.01 -19.67
C ASN A 535 -42.00 -56.31 -20.48
N ASP A 536 -40.83 -56.93 -20.68
CA ASP A 536 -40.72 -58.20 -21.39
C ASP A 536 -39.41 -58.94 -21.03
N MET A 537 -39.51 -60.20 -20.58
CA MET A 537 -38.36 -61.01 -20.12
C MET A 537 -37.69 -61.81 -21.25
N THR A 538 -37.69 -61.31 -22.49
CA THR A 538 -37.17 -62.06 -23.65
C THR A 538 -35.99 -61.43 -24.37
N GLN A 539 -35.34 -60.40 -23.81
CA GLN A 539 -34.11 -59.84 -24.39
C GLN A 539 -32.89 -60.08 -23.49
N THR A 540 -31.84 -60.62 -24.11
CA THR A 540 -30.50 -60.77 -23.56
C THR A 540 -29.99 -59.40 -23.09
N ILE A 541 -29.58 -59.34 -21.82
CA ILE A 541 -29.05 -58.12 -21.19
C ILE A 541 -27.60 -57.93 -21.65
N ASP A 542 -27.42 -57.33 -22.81
CA ASP A 542 -26.12 -56.80 -23.27
C ASP A 542 -26.19 -55.27 -23.22
N ASN A 543 -25.93 -54.66 -22.05
CA ASN A 543 -25.45 -53.27 -21.89
C ASN A 543 -25.31 -52.92 -20.39
N TYR A 544 -24.16 -53.27 -19.80
CA TYR A 544 -23.69 -52.73 -18.52
C TYR A 544 -22.39 -51.96 -18.77
N THR A 545 -22.45 -50.79 -19.42
CA THR A 545 -21.22 -50.03 -19.71
C THR A 545 -21.25 -48.53 -19.40
N THR A 546 -22.27 -47.96 -18.76
CA THR A 546 -22.23 -46.50 -18.45
C THR A 546 -23.01 -46.01 -17.22
N LEU A 547 -23.18 -46.79 -16.15
CA LEU A 547 -23.87 -46.31 -14.94
C LEU A 547 -22.90 -46.25 -13.75
N ILE A 548 -22.49 -45.03 -13.40
CA ILE A 548 -21.85 -44.73 -12.11
C ILE A 548 -23.01 -44.56 -11.13
N ASP A 549 -23.34 -45.61 -10.37
CA ASP A 549 -24.56 -45.68 -9.56
C ASP A 549 -24.44 -45.04 -8.16
N TYR A 550 -23.23 -44.71 -7.72
CA TYR A 550 -22.99 -44.15 -6.39
C TYR A 550 -22.14 -42.88 -6.44
N ASN A 551 -22.69 -41.78 -5.90
CA ASN A 551 -21.99 -40.51 -5.76
C ASN A 551 -22.15 -39.89 -4.35
N GLY A 552 -21.07 -39.30 -3.85
CA GLY A 552 -21.04 -38.55 -2.61
C GLY A 552 -20.19 -37.30 -2.76
N TYR A 553 -20.42 -36.29 -1.92
CA TYR A 553 -19.61 -35.08 -1.97
C TYR A 553 -19.38 -34.40 -0.61
N ILE A 554 -18.28 -33.67 -0.56
CA ILE A 554 -17.91 -32.74 0.50
C ILE A 554 -18.09 -31.33 -0.06
N GLU A 555 -18.92 -30.51 0.59
CA GLU A 555 -19.06 -29.09 0.29
C GLU A 555 -18.36 -28.27 1.38
N SER A 556 -17.44 -27.40 0.98
CA SER A 556 -16.75 -26.53 1.94
C SER A 556 -17.68 -25.47 2.53
N ASP A 557 -17.27 -24.83 3.63
CA ASP A 557 -17.78 -23.50 3.95
C ASP A 557 -17.47 -22.50 2.83
N VAL A 558 -18.10 -21.33 2.88
CA VAL A 558 -17.71 -20.21 2.01
C VAL A 558 -16.43 -19.60 2.55
N LEU A 559 -15.38 -19.68 1.75
CA LEU A 559 -14.02 -19.32 2.14
C LEU A 559 -13.64 -17.97 1.50
N TYR A 560 -12.96 -17.13 2.27
CA TYR A 560 -12.43 -15.88 1.76
C TYR A 560 -11.09 -16.12 1.05
N ILE A 561 -11.00 -15.73 -0.22
CA ILE A 561 -9.76 -15.82 -1.01
C ILE A 561 -9.24 -14.47 -1.49
N GLY A 562 -10.11 -13.46 -1.60
CA GLY A 562 -9.71 -12.13 -2.07
C GLY A 562 -8.94 -12.14 -3.39
N ALA A 563 -9.17 -13.12 -4.29
CA ALA A 563 -8.35 -13.33 -5.48
C ALA A 563 -8.88 -12.57 -6.70
N ILE A 564 -7.98 -12.23 -7.62
CA ILE A 564 -8.34 -11.60 -8.91
C ILE A 564 -8.35 -12.64 -10.04
N ASN A 565 -7.51 -13.67 -9.94
CA ASN A 565 -7.48 -14.80 -10.86
C ASN A 565 -7.43 -16.13 -10.08
N LEU A 566 -8.05 -17.15 -10.63
CA LEU A 566 -7.83 -18.54 -10.26
C LEU A 566 -6.88 -19.17 -11.29
N THR A 567 -6.05 -20.12 -10.90
CA THR A 567 -5.08 -20.73 -11.84
C THR A 567 -5.20 -22.24 -11.87
N LYS A 568 -4.94 -22.90 -10.74
CA LYS A 568 -4.89 -24.36 -10.68
C LYS A 568 -5.68 -24.91 -9.52
N LEU A 569 -6.19 -26.12 -9.70
CA LEU A 569 -6.89 -26.89 -8.68
C LEU A 569 -6.26 -28.27 -8.58
N TYR A 570 -5.93 -28.67 -7.36
CA TYR A 570 -5.34 -29.97 -7.05
C TYR A 570 -6.11 -30.61 -5.92
N TRP A 571 -6.22 -31.93 -5.94
CA TRP A 571 -6.70 -32.69 -4.79
C TRP A 571 -6.05 -34.07 -4.76
N SER A 572 -5.95 -34.61 -3.56
CA SER A 572 -5.32 -35.90 -3.33
C SER A 572 -6.40 -36.96 -3.23
N VAL A 573 -6.37 -37.91 -4.17
CA VAL A 573 -7.37 -38.97 -4.30
C VAL A 573 -6.71 -40.30 -4.60
N ALA A 574 -7.21 -41.35 -3.95
CA ALA A 574 -6.98 -42.73 -4.33
C ALA A 574 -8.27 -43.21 -4.99
N LEU A 575 -8.15 -43.86 -6.15
CA LEU A 575 -9.28 -44.40 -6.89
C LEU A 575 -9.12 -45.91 -6.91
N GLY A 576 -10.14 -46.64 -6.46
CA GLY A 576 -10.25 -48.07 -6.69
C GLY A 576 -10.57 -48.36 -8.16
N ALA A 577 -10.77 -49.64 -8.49
CA ALA A 577 -10.85 -50.10 -9.88
C ALA A 577 -11.92 -49.38 -10.72
N ASN A 578 -12.99 -48.92 -10.06
CA ASN A 578 -14.11 -48.25 -10.69
C ASN A 578 -14.40 -46.85 -10.08
N GLY A 579 -13.44 -46.31 -9.33
CA GLY A 579 -13.55 -45.01 -8.70
C GLY A 579 -13.34 -43.85 -9.67
N ALA A 580 -14.10 -42.78 -9.51
CA ALA A 580 -13.79 -41.48 -10.11
C ALA A 580 -13.93 -40.35 -9.09
N SER A 581 -13.34 -39.20 -9.40
CA SER A 581 -13.46 -38.01 -8.58
C SER A 581 -13.56 -36.75 -9.41
N GLY A 582 -14.05 -35.67 -8.79
CA GLY A 582 -13.97 -34.36 -9.39
C GLY A 582 -14.30 -33.26 -8.41
N VAL A 583 -14.09 -32.01 -8.82
CA VAL A 583 -14.35 -30.85 -7.99
C VAL A 583 -15.15 -29.81 -8.78
N LYS A 584 -16.08 -29.13 -8.13
CA LYS A 584 -16.76 -27.93 -8.65
C LYS A 584 -16.44 -26.74 -7.78
N LEU A 585 -16.45 -25.56 -8.38
CA LEU A 585 -16.20 -24.28 -7.72
C LEU A 585 -17.36 -23.33 -7.97
N ARG A 586 -17.59 -22.39 -7.05
CA ARG A 586 -18.38 -21.19 -7.27
C ARG A 586 -17.79 -20.02 -6.50
N THR A 587 -17.99 -18.82 -7.00
CA THR A 587 -17.36 -17.61 -6.47
C THR A 587 -18.39 -16.49 -6.28
N GLY A 588 -18.14 -15.55 -5.36
CA GLY A 588 -19.00 -14.39 -5.15
C GLY A 588 -18.32 -13.25 -4.38
N ASP A 589 -18.80 -12.01 -4.57
CA ASP A 589 -18.24 -10.82 -3.91
C ASP A 589 -18.70 -10.67 -2.44
N THR A 590 -19.72 -11.44 -2.05
CA THR A 590 -20.20 -11.61 -0.66
C THR A 590 -20.48 -13.09 -0.40
N ILE A 591 -20.58 -13.49 0.88
CA ILE A 591 -20.93 -14.86 1.28
C ILE A 591 -22.26 -15.30 0.63
N ALA A 592 -23.29 -14.46 0.73
CA ALA A 592 -24.60 -14.73 0.15
C ALA A 592 -24.55 -14.84 -1.38
N ALA A 593 -23.80 -13.95 -2.05
CA ALA A 593 -23.64 -14.01 -3.50
C ALA A 593 -22.95 -15.32 -3.93
N CYS A 594 -21.91 -15.75 -3.20
CA CYS A 594 -21.21 -17.01 -3.46
C CYS A 594 -22.15 -18.22 -3.31
N GLN A 595 -22.96 -18.27 -2.25
CA GLN A 595 -23.93 -19.36 -2.02
C GLN A 595 -25.08 -19.40 -3.04
N SER A 596 -25.42 -18.25 -3.63
CA SER A 596 -26.44 -18.16 -4.68
C SER A 596 -25.91 -18.46 -6.08
N ALA A 597 -24.58 -18.44 -6.27
CA ALA A 597 -23.96 -18.63 -7.56
C ALA A 597 -24.09 -20.09 -8.05
N SER A 598 -24.23 -20.25 -9.37
CA SER A 598 -24.17 -21.56 -10.03
C SER A 598 -22.78 -22.18 -9.86
N TRP A 599 -22.75 -23.50 -9.67
CA TRP A 599 -21.52 -24.27 -9.68
C TRP A 599 -20.91 -24.31 -11.08
N SER A 600 -19.57 -24.32 -11.14
CA SER A 600 -18.80 -24.55 -12.36
C SER A 600 -19.09 -25.94 -12.97
N SER A 601 -18.58 -26.15 -14.18
CA SER A 601 -18.37 -27.51 -14.70
C SER A 601 -17.48 -28.33 -13.76
N LEU A 602 -17.62 -29.66 -13.82
CA LEU A 602 -16.82 -30.58 -13.03
C LEU A 602 -15.38 -30.59 -13.56
N PHE A 603 -14.42 -30.37 -12.67
CA PHE A 603 -12.99 -30.57 -12.92
C PHE A 603 -12.62 -32.01 -12.52
N THR A 604 -11.90 -32.74 -13.36
CA THR A 604 -11.64 -34.19 -13.16
C THR A 604 -10.17 -34.57 -13.07
N ASP A 605 -9.24 -33.65 -13.37
CA ASP A 605 -7.80 -33.90 -13.27
C ASP A 605 -7.29 -33.49 -11.87
N SER A 606 -7.13 -34.49 -11.00
CA SER A 606 -6.66 -34.31 -9.61
C SER A 606 -5.20 -33.86 -9.52
N SER A 607 -4.42 -34.06 -10.58
CA SER A 607 -3.01 -33.71 -10.65
C SER A 607 -2.75 -32.24 -11.02
N GLY A 608 -3.77 -31.49 -11.43
CA GLY A 608 -3.64 -30.05 -11.70
C GLY A 608 -4.61 -29.49 -12.74
N SER A 609 -5.91 -29.53 -12.44
CA SER A 609 -6.96 -28.93 -13.27
C SER A 609 -6.74 -27.42 -13.48
N ASP A 610 -6.90 -26.95 -14.73
CA ASP A 610 -6.91 -25.52 -15.05
C ASP A 610 -8.28 -24.91 -14.70
N ILE A 611 -8.26 -23.91 -13.83
CA ILE A 611 -9.46 -23.21 -13.35
C ILE A 611 -9.45 -21.72 -13.72
N SER A 612 -8.55 -21.30 -14.61
CA SER A 612 -8.44 -19.90 -15.05
C SER A 612 -9.68 -19.36 -15.77
N GLY A 613 -10.54 -20.24 -16.28
CA GLY A 613 -11.84 -19.87 -16.84
C GLY A 613 -12.92 -19.52 -15.80
N VAL A 614 -12.69 -19.82 -14.51
CA VAL A 614 -13.62 -19.44 -13.42
C VAL A 614 -13.29 -18.02 -12.97
N SER A 615 -14.26 -17.10 -13.09
CA SER A 615 -14.08 -15.73 -12.62
C SER A 615 -13.80 -15.71 -11.12
N ALA A 616 -12.62 -15.24 -10.72
CA ALA A 616 -12.28 -15.08 -9.32
C ALA A 616 -13.11 -13.96 -8.69
N LYS A 617 -13.43 -14.12 -7.40
CA LYS A 617 -14.16 -13.17 -6.57
C LYS A 617 -13.60 -13.20 -5.15
N LYS A 618 -14.13 -12.36 -4.26
CA LYS A 618 -13.69 -12.30 -2.85
C LYS A 618 -13.86 -13.63 -2.11
N TYR A 619 -14.96 -14.33 -2.36
CA TYR A 619 -15.30 -15.58 -1.72
C TYR A 619 -15.37 -16.72 -2.75
N ILE A 620 -14.99 -17.92 -2.32
CA ILE A 620 -15.09 -19.16 -3.08
C ILE A 620 -15.72 -20.24 -2.21
N GLN A 621 -16.40 -21.17 -2.85
CA GLN A 621 -16.82 -22.42 -2.24
C GLN A 621 -16.50 -23.55 -3.22
N TYR A 622 -16.07 -24.68 -2.68
CA TYR A 622 -15.77 -25.86 -3.48
C TYR A 622 -16.66 -27.03 -3.07
N ARG A 623 -16.84 -27.96 -4.02
CA ARG A 623 -17.51 -29.23 -3.78
C ARG A 623 -16.71 -30.35 -4.40
N MET A 624 -16.22 -31.27 -3.58
CA MET A 624 -15.42 -32.43 -3.99
C MET A 624 -16.30 -33.66 -4.07
N TYR A 625 -16.30 -34.35 -5.21
CA TYR A 625 -17.12 -35.50 -5.52
C TYR A 625 -16.29 -36.79 -5.57
N LEU A 626 -16.83 -37.85 -4.98
CA LEU A 626 -16.44 -39.23 -5.26
C LEU A 626 -17.56 -39.95 -5.99
N PHE A 627 -17.16 -40.85 -6.87
CA PHE A 627 -18.01 -41.63 -7.74
C PHE A 627 -17.53 -43.08 -7.72
N SER A 628 -18.47 -44.03 -7.71
CA SER A 628 -18.18 -45.45 -7.91
C SER A 628 -19.38 -46.13 -8.58
N ASP A 629 -19.13 -47.16 -9.38
CA ASP A 629 -20.17 -48.09 -9.86
C ASP A 629 -20.37 -49.30 -8.92
N ASP A 630 -19.49 -49.48 -7.94
CA ASP A 630 -19.53 -50.57 -6.96
C ASP A 630 -19.39 -50.03 -5.53
N LEU A 631 -20.33 -50.38 -4.65
CA LEU A 631 -20.24 -50.11 -3.22
C LEU A 631 -20.08 -51.44 -2.47
N PRO A 632 -19.14 -51.54 -1.50
CA PRO A 632 -18.23 -50.50 -1.01
C PRO A 632 -16.84 -50.58 -1.67
N ASP A 633 -16.51 -49.65 -2.56
CA ASP A 633 -15.12 -49.48 -3.00
C ASP A 633 -14.32 -48.65 -1.96
N ALA A 634 -13.83 -49.35 -0.92
CA ALA A 634 -13.04 -48.74 0.15
C ALA A 634 -11.70 -48.14 -0.32
N ASP A 635 -11.28 -48.41 -1.56
CA ASP A 635 -10.06 -47.86 -2.14
C ASP A 635 -10.31 -46.48 -2.81
N THR A 636 -11.57 -46.09 -3.02
CA THR A 636 -11.96 -44.79 -3.58
C THR A 636 -12.15 -43.74 -2.48
N LYS A 637 -11.14 -42.88 -2.28
CA LYS A 637 -11.10 -41.91 -1.18
C LYS A 637 -10.30 -40.65 -1.47
N PHE A 638 -10.68 -39.55 -0.82
CA PHE A 638 -9.80 -38.41 -0.64
C PHE A 638 -8.91 -38.63 0.58
N TYR A 639 -7.64 -38.26 0.48
CA TYR A 639 -6.67 -38.41 1.57
C TYR A 639 -5.66 -37.26 1.54
N ARG A 640 -4.83 -37.12 2.59
CA ARG A 640 -3.74 -36.14 2.58
C ARG A 640 -2.48 -36.70 1.91
N ASN A 641 -2.08 -36.09 0.80
CA ASN A 641 -0.72 -36.19 0.25
C ASN A 641 -0.16 -34.78 0.05
N ASN A 642 0.52 -34.24 1.08
CA ASN A 642 0.82 -32.81 1.29
C ASN A 642 -0.41 -31.91 1.53
N TYR A 643 -1.52 -32.17 0.81
CA TYR A 643 -2.82 -31.52 0.95
C TYR A 643 -3.95 -32.50 0.65
N VAL A 644 -5.16 -32.20 1.11
CA VAL A 644 -6.40 -32.86 0.66
C VAL A 644 -6.91 -32.16 -0.59
N ILE A 645 -7.00 -30.83 -0.54
CA ILE A 645 -7.30 -29.96 -1.68
C ILE A 645 -6.43 -28.72 -1.62
N LYS A 646 -5.99 -28.27 -2.80
CA LYS A 646 -5.28 -27.01 -3.00
C LYS A 646 -5.91 -26.26 -4.16
N ILE A 647 -6.39 -25.03 -3.90
CA ILE A 647 -6.85 -24.10 -4.93
C ILE A 647 -5.81 -23.01 -5.05
N SER A 648 -5.19 -22.88 -6.21
CA SER A 648 -4.25 -21.80 -6.49
C SER A 648 -4.95 -20.59 -7.06
N ALA A 649 -4.71 -19.46 -6.41
CA ALA A 649 -5.33 -18.19 -6.72
C ALA A 649 -4.28 -17.07 -6.64
N GLY A 650 -4.39 -16.12 -7.57
CA GLY A 650 -3.45 -15.02 -7.73
C GLY A 650 -4.15 -13.68 -7.75
N LEU A 651 -3.41 -12.64 -7.39
CA LEU A 651 -3.86 -11.23 -7.44
C LEU A 651 -3.39 -10.50 -8.71
N GLY A 652 -2.88 -11.24 -9.70
CA GLY A 652 -2.43 -10.74 -11.00
C GLY A 652 -1.20 -11.50 -11.52
N SER A 653 -0.72 -11.14 -12.71
CA SER A 653 0.55 -11.63 -13.24
C SER A 653 1.72 -11.09 -12.40
N PRO A 654 2.76 -11.90 -12.14
CA PRO A 654 3.96 -11.38 -11.49
C PRO A 654 4.59 -10.27 -12.33
N PHE A 655 5.17 -9.30 -11.65
CA PHE A 655 5.93 -8.24 -12.28
C PHE A 655 7.37 -8.67 -12.55
N GLU A 656 8.00 -9.26 -11.54
CA GLU A 656 9.36 -9.79 -11.66
C GLU A 656 9.38 -11.18 -12.32
N ASP A 657 10.44 -11.46 -13.07
CA ASP A 657 10.72 -12.81 -13.62
C ASP A 657 11.56 -13.67 -12.64
N ALA A 658 12.24 -13.02 -11.70
CA ALA A 658 13.08 -13.63 -10.68
C ALA A 658 13.15 -12.71 -9.45
N ILE A 659 13.36 -13.30 -8.26
CA ILE A 659 13.61 -12.55 -7.03
C ILE A 659 14.92 -13.04 -6.46
N ASN A 660 15.96 -12.21 -6.51
CA ASN A 660 17.27 -12.56 -5.98
C ASN A 660 17.26 -12.49 -4.44
N PHE A 661 16.86 -13.58 -3.79
CA PHE A 661 17.03 -13.74 -2.36
C PHE A 661 18.50 -13.99 -2.05
N ALA A 662 19.08 -13.22 -1.15
CA ALA A 662 20.43 -13.46 -0.68
C ALA A 662 20.55 -13.29 0.83
N LEU A 663 21.21 -14.25 1.47
CA LEU A 663 21.65 -14.19 2.86
C LEU A 663 23.16 -14.38 2.90
N ASN A 664 23.89 -13.38 3.40
CA ASN A 664 25.32 -13.48 3.67
C ASN A 664 25.52 -13.31 5.17
N ILE A 665 26.00 -14.36 5.85
CA ILE A 665 26.28 -14.24 7.28
C ILE A 665 27.43 -13.24 7.50
N GLY A 666 28.35 -13.11 6.54
CA GLY A 666 29.60 -12.40 6.70
C GLY A 666 30.60 -13.21 7.51
N LEU A 667 31.88 -12.82 7.48
CA LEU A 667 32.91 -13.57 8.18
C LEU A 667 32.59 -13.75 9.67
N ARG A 668 32.79 -14.97 10.15
CA ARG A 668 32.58 -15.39 11.54
C ARG A 668 33.79 -16.10 12.08
N ASP A 669 34.18 -15.74 13.30
CA ASP A 669 35.20 -16.46 14.06
C ASP A 669 34.64 -17.71 14.76
N LEU A 670 33.33 -17.93 14.68
CA LEU A 670 32.58 -19.04 15.28
C LEU A 670 32.81 -19.19 16.80
N GLY A 671 33.12 -18.09 17.50
CA GLY A 671 33.36 -18.06 18.96
C GLY A 671 34.77 -18.46 19.39
N PHE A 672 35.72 -18.61 18.47
CA PHE A 672 37.11 -19.01 18.75
C PHE A 672 38.13 -18.04 18.18
N LYS A 673 38.17 -16.81 18.71
CA LYS A 673 39.05 -15.73 18.25
C LYS A 673 40.52 -16.16 18.15
N GLY A 674 41.16 -15.87 17.01
CA GLY A 674 42.58 -16.13 16.75
C GLY A 674 42.99 -17.60 16.53
N LEU A 675 42.03 -18.54 16.55
CA LEU A 675 42.27 -19.95 16.23
C LEU A 675 41.82 -20.29 14.82
N VAL A 676 42.49 -21.27 14.20
CA VAL A 676 42.11 -21.78 12.87
C VAL A 676 41.03 -22.83 13.03
N LYS A 677 39.99 -22.76 12.20
CA LYS A 677 38.89 -23.72 12.14
C LYS A 677 38.95 -24.44 10.82
N ARG A 678 38.71 -25.74 10.86
CA ARG A 678 38.39 -26.53 9.67
C ARG A 678 36.89 -26.76 9.66
N ILE A 679 36.21 -26.21 8.68
CA ILE A 679 34.78 -26.40 8.50
C ILE A 679 34.56 -27.79 7.92
N ARG A 680 33.67 -28.56 8.56
CA ARG A 680 33.39 -29.95 8.19
C ARG A 680 32.08 -30.06 7.45
N GLN A 681 31.07 -29.38 7.95
CA GLN A 681 29.71 -29.52 7.46
C GLN A 681 28.92 -28.24 7.67
N VAL A 682 28.03 -27.95 6.73
CA VAL A 682 26.96 -26.99 6.87
C VAL A 682 25.64 -27.73 6.73
N VAL A 683 24.71 -27.50 7.64
CA VAL A 683 23.35 -28.04 7.58
C VAL A 683 22.38 -26.88 7.49
N ILE A 684 21.48 -26.92 6.52
CA ILE A 684 20.51 -25.85 6.27
C ILE A 684 19.12 -26.47 6.34
N GLU A 685 18.28 -25.94 7.23
CA GLU A 685 16.86 -26.22 7.28
C GLU A 685 16.10 -25.12 6.56
N TYR A 686 15.22 -25.49 5.64
CA TYR A 686 14.50 -24.55 4.78
C TYR A 686 13.08 -25.04 4.47
N LEU A 687 12.28 -24.22 3.80
CA LEU A 687 11.09 -24.63 3.06
C LEU A 687 11.25 -24.14 1.62
N GLY A 688 11.14 -25.07 0.68
CA GLY A 688 11.21 -24.85 -0.76
C GLY A 688 10.55 -26.03 -1.48
N GLY A 689 10.46 -25.97 -2.81
CA GLY A 689 9.77 -26.96 -3.62
C GLY A 689 10.46 -27.24 -4.95
N SER A 690 9.81 -28.08 -5.75
CA SER A 690 10.30 -28.52 -7.06
C SER A 690 10.56 -27.33 -8.00
N GLY A 691 11.66 -27.40 -8.76
CA GLY A 691 12.06 -26.36 -9.72
C GLY A 691 12.81 -25.17 -9.09
N GLN A 692 13.13 -25.23 -7.80
CA GLN A 692 13.96 -24.23 -7.11
C GLN A 692 15.35 -24.79 -6.81
N THR A 693 16.36 -23.93 -6.90
CA THR A 693 17.76 -24.26 -6.60
C THR A 693 18.30 -23.27 -5.57
N LEU A 694 18.78 -23.78 -4.44
CA LEU A 694 19.54 -22.99 -3.47
C LEU A 694 21.03 -23.12 -3.78
N TYR A 695 21.64 -21.99 -4.13
CA TYR A 695 23.07 -21.89 -4.33
C TYR A 695 23.76 -21.58 -3.00
N VAL A 696 24.72 -22.42 -2.63
CA VAL A 696 25.46 -22.31 -1.37
C VAL A 696 26.90 -21.96 -1.68
N TYR A 697 27.34 -20.80 -1.20
CA TYR A 697 28.70 -20.30 -1.38
C TYR A 697 29.40 -20.16 -0.03
N GLY A 698 30.72 -20.31 -0.02
CA GLY A 698 31.51 -19.99 1.16
C GLY A 698 32.88 -19.45 0.83
N ASN A 699 33.51 -18.87 1.85
CA ASN A 699 34.92 -18.53 1.86
C ASN A 699 35.46 -18.57 3.30
N THR A 700 36.77 -18.41 3.47
CA THR A 700 37.41 -18.44 4.80
C THR A 700 38.27 -17.20 5.10
N ASN A 701 38.36 -16.25 4.17
CA ASN A 701 39.17 -15.03 4.27
C ASN A 701 38.43 -13.81 3.72
N GLU A 702 38.82 -12.61 4.18
CA GLU A 702 38.28 -11.31 3.72
C GLU A 702 38.52 -11.04 2.24
N ASP A 703 39.71 -11.37 1.74
CA ASP A 703 40.15 -11.02 0.38
C ASP A 703 39.85 -12.09 -0.67
N THR A 704 39.08 -13.12 -0.34
CA THR A 704 38.76 -14.21 -1.27
C THR A 704 37.33 -14.11 -1.78
N GLU A 705 37.16 -14.18 -3.10
CA GLU A 705 35.85 -14.34 -3.71
C GLU A 705 35.12 -15.57 -3.15
N PHE A 706 33.80 -15.49 -3.12
CA PHE A 706 32.97 -16.64 -2.76
C PHE A 706 33.19 -17.77 -3.75
N THR A 707 33.38 -18.99 -3.25
CA THR A 707 33.39 -20.20 -4.07
C THR A 707 32.09 -20.95 -3.84
N GLU A 708 31.51 -21.46 -4.93
CA GLU A 708 30.34 -22.32 -4.85
C GLU A 708 30.71 -23.63 -4.14
N ILE A 709 29.96 -23.96 -3.10
CA ILE A 709 30.10 -25.20 -2.34
C ILE A 709 29.19 -26.27 -2.96
N GLU A 710 27.91 -25.94 -3.14
CA GLU A 710 26.90 -26.88 -3.63
C GLU A 710 25.69 -26.13 -4.22
N GLN A 711 25.04 -26.75 -5.21
CA GLN A 711 23.72 -26.37 -5.70
C GLN A 711 22.71 -27.40 -5.17
N VAL A 712 21.73 -26.94 -4.39
CA VAL A 712 20.75 -27.80 -3.75
C VAL A 712 19.43 -27.70 -4.50
N ASP A 713 19.08 -28.77 -5.21
CA ASP A 713 17.72 -28.94 -5.75
C ASP A 713 16.74 -29.17 -4.60
N LEU A 714 15.87 -28.18 -4.37
CA LEU A 714 14.93 -28.17 -3.27
C LEU A 714 13.75 -29.14 -3.48
N GLY A 715 13.53 -29.60 -4.71
CA GLY A 715 12.56 -30.66 -5.01
C GLY A 715 13.05 -32.03 -4.55
N THR A 716 14.34 -32.31 -4.74
CA THR A 716 14.96 -33.59 -4.35
C THR A 716 15.21 -33.67 -2.83
N TYR A 717 15.57 -32.55 -2.21
CA TYR A 717 15.85 -32.48 -0.76
C TYR A 717 14.83 -31.57 -0.08
N PRO A 718 13.62 -32.04 0.22
CA PRO A 718 12.63 -31.23 0.89
C PRO A 718 13.03 -31.02 2.36
N ASN A 719 13.07 -29.76 2.78
CA ASN A 719 13.19 -29.29 4.17
C ASN A 719 14.58 -29.24 4.82
N LEU A 720 15.55 -30.06 4.38
CA LEU A 720 16.87 -30.11 5.01
C LEU A 720 17.94 -30.57 4.02
N LYS A 721 19.07 -29.88 4.00
CA LYS A 721 20.29 -30.32 3.32
C LYS A 721 21.50 -30.32 4.25
N GLN A 722 22.23 -31.43 4.23
CA GLN A 722 23.55 -31.58 4.84
C GLN A 722 24.62 -31.52 3.76
N ILE A 723 25.57 -30.59 3.92
CA ILE A 723 26.63 -30.28 2.94
C ILE A 723 27.98 -30.56 3.60
N ILE A 724 28.74 -31.50 3.06
CA ILE A 724 30.09 -31.83 3.56
C ILE A 724 31.10 -30.95 2.82
N LEU A 725 31.91 -30.18 3.55
CA LEU A 725 32.87 -29.27 2.94
C LEU A 725 34.22 -29.95 2.70
N PRO A 726 34.90 -29.64 1.57
CA PRO A 726 36.24 -30.14 1.31
C PRO A 726 37.25 -29.57 2.31
N PHE A 727 38.42 -30.22 2.42
CA PHE A 727 39.46 -29.84 3.37
C PHE A 727 39.94 -28.38 3.20
N SER A 728 39.80 -27.81 2.00
CA SER A 728 40.20 -26.44 1.66
C SER A 728 39.48 -25.35 2.48
N TYR A 729 38.32 -25.65 3.09
CA TYR A 729 37.62 -24.71 3.97
C TYR A 729 38.25 -24.69 5.37
N ILE A 730 39.46 -24.15 5.44
CA ILE A 730 40.26 -23.99 6.65
C ILE A 730 40.76 -22.54 6.78
N GLY A 731 40.41 -21.87 7.87
CA GLY A 731 40.79 -20.47 8.11
C GLY A 731 40.45 -19.98 9.50
N GLU A 732 40.85 -18.75 9.81
CA GLU A 732 40.47 -18.11 11.09
C GLU A 732 38.98 -17.70 11.11
N TYR A 733 38.41 -17.49 9.92
CA TYR A 733 37.02 -17.12 9.74
C TYR A 733 36.33 -18.07 8.76
N PHE A 734 35.00 -18.04 8.78
CA PHE A 734 34.17 -18.66 7.75
C PHE A 734 33.06 -17.71 7.38
N ASN A 735 32.77 -17.62 6.08
CA ASN A 735 31.61 -16.94 5.57
C ASN A 735 30.75 -17.90 4.75
N LEU A 736 29.44 -17.72 4.84
CA LEU A 736 28.43 -18.47 4.12
C LEU A 736 27.50 -17.47 3.43
N LYS A 737 27.29 -17.66 2.12
CA LYS A 737 26.28 -16.94 1.35
C LYS A 737 25.32 -17.93 0.71
N LEU A 738 24.04 -17.66 0.87
CA LEU A 738 22.94 -18.46 0.34
C LEU A 738 22.16 -17.61 -0.65
N VAL A 739 21.90 -18.14 -1.84
CA VAL A 739 21.19 -17.44 -2.92
C VAL A 739 20.10 -18.33 -3.51
N GLU A 740 18.92 -17.78 -3.74
CA GLU A 740 17.80 -18.44 -4.42
C GLU A 740 17.07 -17.40 -5.27
N GLU A 741 16.81 -17.70 -6.54
CA GLU A 741 16.41 -16.67 -7.53
C GLU A 741 15.01 -16.85 -8.11
N SER A 742 14.31 -17.94 -7.81
CA SER A 742 12.97 -18.20 -8.38
C SER A 742 11.92 -17.19 -7.91
N LEU A 743 10.70 -17.26 -8.46
CA LEU A 743 9.53 -16.53 -7.94
C LEU A 743 8.80 -17.27 -6.82
N SER A 744 9.07 -18.58 -6.67
CA SER A 744 8.38 -19.45 -5.72
C SER A 744 8.73 -19.10 -4.28
N SER A 745 7.81 -19.28 -3.32
CA SER A 745 8.09 -19.04 -1.91
C SER A 745 9.33 -19.81 -1.44
N PHE A 746 10.17 -19.18 -0.62
CA PHE A 746 11.35 -19.81 -0.02
C PHE A 746 11.55 -19.29 1.41
N LYS A 747 11.96 -20.17 2.33
CA LYS A 747 12.16 -19.85 3.75
C LYS A 747 13.40 -20.57 4.27
N ILE A 748 14.25 -19.87 5.03
CA ILE A 748 15.34 -20.46 5.81
C ILE A 748 14.92 -20.49 7.27
N LYS A 749 14.91 -21.68 7.87
CA LYS A 749 14.58 -21.91 9.27
C LYS A 749 15.80 -21.85 10.17
N SER A 750 16.85 -22.59 9.82
CA SER A 750 18.08 -22.63 10.60
C SER A 750 19.31 -22.97 9.75
N ILE A 751 20.48 -22.56 10.24
CA ILE A 751 21.78 -22.89 9.66
C ILE A 751 22.66 -23.41 10.78
N ARG A 752 23.23 -24.60 10.62
CA ARG A 752 24.19 -25.20 11.55
C ARG A 752 25.54 -25.38 10.87
N ILE A 753 26.59 -24.91 11.52
CA ILE A 753 27.97 -25.01 11.04
C ILE A 753 28.73 -25.93 11.99
N VAL A 754 29.24 -27.04 11.46
CA VAL A 754 30.06 -28.00 12.20
C VAL A 754 31.52 -27.84 11.81
N PHE A 755 32.40 -27.71 12.79
CA PHE A 755 33.82 -27.45 12.57
C PHE A 755 34.70 -28.11 13.64
N SER A 756 36.00 -28.18 13.35
CA SER A 756 37.03 -28.59 14.32
C SER A 756 38.06 -27.48 14.49
N VAL A 757 38.49 -27.24 15.73
CA VAL A 757 39.50 -26.23 16.06
C VAL A 757 40.90 -26.81 15.91
N LEU A 758 41.79 -26.09 15.22
CA LEU A 758 43.16 -26.49 14.95
C LEU A 758 44.15 -25.56 15.67
N PRO A 759 45.23 -26.09 16.28
CA PRO A 759 46.29 -25.27 16.84
C PRO A 759 47.00 -24.48 15.74
N LYS A 760 47.24 -23.18 15.95
CA LYS A 760 47.87 -22.27 14.97
C LYS A 760 49.24 -22.76 14.46
N LYS A 761 50.01 -23.49 15.29
CA LYS A 761 51.27 -24.15 14.88
C LYS A 761 51.08 -25.28 13.86
N ALA A 762 49.98 -26.02 13.91
CA ALA A 762 49.70 -27.13 12.99
C ALA A 762 49.29 -26.65 11.59
N TYR A 763 48.74 -25.44 11.49
CA TYR A 763 48.40 -24.79 10.21
C TYR A 763 49.66 -24.34 9.46
N ASN A 764 50.57 -23.65 10.14
CA ASN A 764 51.81 -23.14 9.54
C ASN A 764 52.85 -24.22 9.18
N LEU A 765 52.71 -25.43 9.72
CA LEU A 765 53.57 -26.58 9.38
C LEU A 765 53.06 -27.39 8.18
N ARG A 766 51.85 -27.10 7.69
CA ARG A 766 51.18 -27.84 6.59
C ARG A 766 50.96 -27.01 5.32
N ARG A 767 51.05 -25.68 5.42
CA ARG A 767 51.29 -24.79 4.27
C ARG A 767 52.77 -24.89 3.91
#